data_AF-A0A399XJE4-F1
#
_entry.id   AF-A0A399XJE4-F1
#
_cell.length_a   1.000
_cell.length_b   1.000
_cell.length_c   1.000
_cell.angle_alpha   90.00
_cell.angle_beta   90.00
_cell.angle_gamma   90.00
#
_symmetry.space_group_name_H-M   'P 1'
#
loop_
_entity.id
_entity.type
_entity.pdbx_description
1 polymer ?
#
loop_
_entity_poly.entity_id
_entity_poly.type
_entity_poly.pdbx_seq_one_letter_code
_entity_poly.pdbx_strand_id
1 'polypeptide(L)'
;MPPSASSGTASSERPAPARAGLLKETEPIPRYSLGAATLGEQMGVRARIGVRRPRPWSAALVAGAVLGTLLAPLSSPAGAAGEPIVAGEIRTDATFEHIGLLWWVSGDKDHDSSMSIEYRVQGQPAWRPGALAMRAYPEIRVQDDPLGLDYWAASAMWLQPGTTYELRATITDPDGGGSTRTVTASTRTMPTPATGGRTLHVSPGNGGGDGSPGDPFRGLQAAADIARPGDTFLVSAGTYAPFDLLASGAPGAPVSFLGPDEGTAIIDGQGVDSGVVTLGRYDQTLSHVILEGFTIRNGRWGVDAQHTRDIAILGNRITDVDDGIVNRRDSANERNQTVCDNAITGREPWPGSGIPSSEGIDLRGDGNVVCHNAVTNFSDCISVDPYTGPSYGNDVFGNDVAFCVDDGIEIDHNRANVRAWRNRVTNSRMGVSVQPIEGGPAYVLRNELVNIDYEPLKMHNFTTGLVIAHNSGVKLGFGYGDSGSMWRNTILRNNLFLGDRYAFEFTTVPDEGFRDLDYNAWGTSEDPGLPWFKWDNVRYDRIADLPPGVEDNGVAIDHRDLVDASLPADYGDGVPVGSKDLRLRPGAPAADAGTGLANLNDPFGVVGAPDMGAFESGAALPVYGPRGDLPDPGPDPDPDPVGDEVRVVTAHFEVSGQLAAGDIDFARDRVGLRSVTGTGSFTDRGRSVTVSFDMNRYGSGPLWYGRIDVGVSGRTWVLPVWVALVRPMGNTTAVSLSLFVDTSTSPARWGLAAWQVSDRG
;
A
#
# COMPACT_ATOMS: atom_id res chain seq x y z
N MET A 1 9.15 2.34 -76.01
CA MET A 1 10.57 2.10 -75.64
C MET A 1 10.58 1.14 -74.45
N PRO A 2 11.50 0.16 -74.39
CA PRO A 2 11.22 -1.19 -73.86
C PRO A 2 11.82 -1.40 -72.42
N PRO A 3 11.98 -2.62 -71.83
CA PRO A 3 11.20 -3.06 -70.65
C PRO A 3 12.01 -3.69 -69.46
N SER A 4 11.30 -4.06 -68.38
CA SER A 4 11.47 -5.20 -67.42
C SER A 4 12.76 -5.49 -66.60
N ALA A 5 12.55 -5.59 -65.27
CA ALA A 5 12.88 -6.69 -64.31
C ALA A 5 14.33 -7.05 -63.82
N SER A 6 14.48 -6.95 -62.47
CA SER A 6 14.95 -7.96 -61.49
C SER A 6 16.44 -8.14 -61.07
N SER A 7 16.58 -8.57 -59.79
CA SER A 7 17.74 -9.07 -58.99
C SER A 7 18.68 -8.00 -58.39
N GLY A 8 18.85 -7.86 -57.06
CA GLY A 8 19.42 -8.81 -56.06
C GLY A 8 20.96 -8.60 -56.06
N THR A 9 21.73 -8.31 -55.01
CA THR A 9 21.73 -8.51 -53.54
C THR A 9 22.93 -7.71 -52.98
N ALA A 10 22.86 -7.18 -51.75
CA ALA A 10 23.94 -7.28 -50.74
C ALA A 10 23.68 -6.34 -49.55
N SER A 11 23.57 -6.98 -48.39
CA SER A 11 23.51 -6.49 -47.03
C SER A 11 24.67 -5.57 -46.63
N SER A 12 24.38 -4.47 -45.93
CA SER A 12 25.27 -3.95 -44.90
C SER A 12 24.45 -3.72 -43.63
N GLU A 13 24.57 -4.67 -42.71
CA GLU A 13 24.17 -4.54 -41.31
C GLU A 13 24.97 -3.40 -40.68
N ARG A 14 24.28 -2.46 -40.03
CA ARG A 14 24.89 -1.58 -39.03
C ARG A 14 24.54 -2.13 -37.65
N PRO A 15 25.48 -2.07 -36.67
CA PRO A 15 25.32 -2.78 -35.42
C PRO A 15 24.27 -2.10 -34.53
N ALA A 16 23.46 -2.93 -33.87
CA ALA A 16 22.60 -2.54 -32.76
C ALA A 16 23.44 -1.96 -31.60
N PRO A 17 22.93 -0.97 -30.83
CA PRO A 17 23.58 -0.53 -29.61
C PRO A 17 23.58 -1.67 -28.57
N ALA A 18 24.71 -1.82 -27.90
CA ALA A 18 24.98 -2.88 -26.93
C ALA A 18 23.99 -2.85 -25.77
N ARG A 19 23.41 -4.02 -25.47
CA ARG A 19 22.69 -4.32 -24.23
C ARG A 19 23.64 -4.09 -23.05
N ALA A 20 23.25 -3.23 -22.11
CA ALA A 20 23.77 -3.27 -20.76
C ALA A 20 23.24 -4.55 -20.11
N GLY A 21 24.13 -5.53 -19.90
CA GLY A 21 23.79 -6.76 -19.20
C GLY A 21 23.77 -6.50 -17.69
N LEU A 22 22.59 -6.60 -17.09
CA LEU A 22 22.48 -6.89 -15.66
C LEU A 22 22.90 -8.34 -15.44
N LEU A 23 24.10 -8.52 -14.90
CA LEU A 23 24.51 -9.77 -14.26
C LEU A 23 23.73 -9.87 -12.93
N LYS A 24 22.57 -10.52 -12.94
CA LYS A 24 22.01 -11.16 -11.74
C LYS A 24 22.85 -12.41 -11.50
N GLU A 25 23.89 -12.31 -10.67
CA GLU A 25 24.59 -13.49 -10.16
C GLU A 25 23.73 -14.17 -9.10
N THR A 26 23.23 -15.34 -9.46
CA THR A 26 22.76 -16.38 -8.55
C THR A 26 23.96 -17.01 -7.85
N GLU A 27 24.18 -16.74 -6.56
CA GLU A 27 24.90 -17.65 -5.66
C GLU A 27 24.27 -17.71 -4.26
N PRO A 28 24.26 -18.89 -3.62
CA PRO A 28 23.53 -19.13 -2.37
C PRO A 28 24.30 -18.62 -1.15
N ILE A 29 23.61 -17.90 -0.27
CA ILE A 29 24.13 -17.48 1.04
C ILE A 29 24.44 -18.73 1.89
N PRO A 30 25.69 -18.94 2.37
CA PRO A 30 25.99 -20.07 3.23
C PRO A 30 25.51 -19.81 4.66
N ARG A 31 24.76 -20.78 5.19
CA ARG A 31 24.37 -20.88 6.61
C ARG A 31 25.63 -20.90 7.49
N TYR A 32 25.78 -19.94 8.39
CA TYR A 32 26.74 -20.04 9.49
C TYR A 32 26.10 -20.69 10.71
N SER A 33 26.51 -21.93 11.00
CA SER A 33 26.26 -22.57 12.29
C SER A 33 27.17 -21.96 13.35
N LEU A 34 26.60 -21.54 14.49
CA LEU A 34 27.34 -21.16 15.69
C LEU A 34 28.08 -22.38 16.27
N GLY A 35 29.41 -22.37 16.14
CA GLY A 35 30.32 -23.27 16.85
C GLY A 35 31.20 -22.46 17.80
N ALA A 36 31.01 -22.65 19.10
CA ALA A 36 31.83 -22.05 20.14
C ALA A 36 33.27 -22.61 20.13
N ALA A 37 34.28 -21.74 20.18
CA ALA A 37 35.63 -22.10 20.64
C ALA A 37 36.38 -20.87 21.16
N THR A 38 36.94 -21.02 22.36
CA THR A 38 37.74 -20.10 23.16
C THR A 38 39.24 -20.10 22.83
N LEU A 39 39.89 -18.96 23.11
CA LEU A 39 41.27 -18.74 23.61
C LEU A 39 42.49 -18.81 22.66
N GLY A 40 43.35 -17.78 22.78
CA GLY A 40 44.79 -17.80 22.43
C GLY A 40 45.27 -16.54 21.68
N GLU A 41 45.50 -15.40 22.33
CA GLU A 41 46.80 -14.90 22.84
C GLU A 41 47.81 -14.34 21.80
N GLN A 42 48.36 -13.16 22.13
CA GLN A 42 49.61 -12.51 21.69
C GLN A 42 49.63 -11.54 20.48
N MET A 43 49.81 -10.25 20.83
CA MET A 43 50.79 -9.25 20.33
C MET A 43 50.16 -7.86 20.56
N GLY A 44 50.67 -6.90 21.35
CA GLY A 44 52.01 -6.69 21.86
C GLY A 44 52.61 -5.38 21.34
N VAL A 45 51.95 -4.22 21.48
CA VAL A 45 52.59 -2.91 21.27
C VAL A 45 52.11 -1.90 22.32
N ARG A 46 53.07 -1.37 23.10
CA ARG A 46 52.88 -0.32 24.12
C ARG A 46 53.04 1.06 23.48
N ALA A 47 52.10 1.97 23.73
CA ALA A 47 52.34 3.41 23.68
C ALA A 47 51.76 4.08 24.93
N ARG A 48 52.63 4.77 25.69
CA ARG A 48 52.31 5.52 26.91
C ARG A 48 51.79 6.90 26.52
N ILE A 49 50.63 7.30 27.03
CA ILE A 49 50.23 8.72 27.10
C ILE A 49 49.77 9.01 28.53
N GLY A 50 50.42 9.97 29.16
CA GLY A 50 50.27 10.32 30.57
C GLY A 50 49.05 11.20 30.81
N VAL A 51 48.24 10.79 31.81
CA VAL A 51 47.12 11.54 32.37
C VAL A 51 47.65 12.57 33.38
N ARG A 52 47.28 13.84 33.23
CA ARG A 52 47.40 14.85 34.30
C ARG A 52 46.02 15.36 34.68
N ARG A 53 45.67 15.13 35.94
CA ARG A 53 44.51 15.72 36.65
C ARG A 53 44.85 17.14 37.13
N PRO A 54 43.85 18.01 37.33
CA PRO A 54 43.92 19.04 38.35
C PRO A 54 42.90 18.80 39.47
N ARG A 55 43.25 19.24 40.68
CA ARG A 55 42.42 19.30 41.89
C ARG A 55 42.30 20.77 42.34
N PRO A 56 41.30 21.11 43.20
CA PRO A 56 40.51 22.34 43.14
C PRO A 56 40.94 23.39 44.19
N TRP A 57 40.52 24.65 44.06
CA TRP A 57 40.35 25.60 45.18
C TRP A 57 39.21 26.62 44.94
N SER A 58 38.25 26.56 45.87
CA SER A 58 37.54 27.61 46.63
C SER A 58 37.18 28.98 46.06
N ALA A 59 35.93 29.36 46.32
CA ALA A 59 35.25 30.62 46.04
C ALA A 59 35.65 31.82 46.94
N ALA A 60 35.51 33.04 46.42
CA ALA A 60 35.09 34.24 47.15
C ALA A 60 34.65 35.37 46.18
N LEU A 61 33.52 36.01 46.48
CA LEU A 61 33.00 37.25 45.87
C LEU A 61 33.83 38.49 46.30
N VAL A 62 33.86 39.54 45.46
CA VAL A 62 33.31 40.91 45.72
C VAL A 62 33.80 41.94 44.68
N ALA A 63 32.82 42.61 44.06
CA ALA A 63 32.74 43.99 43.54
C ALA A 63 33.88 44.68 42.75
N GLY A 64 33.52 45.08 41.52
CA GLY A 64 33.46 46.49 41.12
C GLY A 64 34.74 47.20 40.68
N ALA A 65 34.97 47.27 39.36
CA ALA A 65 35.62 48.41 38.71
C ALA A 65 35.38 48.37 37.19
N VAL A 66 34.73 49.41 36.67
CA VAL A 66 34.68 49.75 35.25
C VAL A 66 36.07 50.25 34.85
N LEU A 67 36.73 49.60 33.89
CA LEU A 67 37.87 50.17 33.16
C LEU A 67 37.94 49.58 31.75
N GLY A 68 37.85 50.47 30.75
CA GLY A 68 37.71 50.12 29.34
C GLY A 68 38.92 49.38 28.76
N THR A 69 38.64 48.27 28.10
CA THR A 69 39.56 47.54 27.24
C THR A 69 39.27 47.86 25.78
N LEU A 70 40.30 48.33 25.08
CA LEU A 70 40.36 48.39 23.62
C LEU A 70 39.88 47.06 23.01
N LEU A 71 38.77 47.11 22.28
CA LEU A 71 38.38 46.07 21.33
C LEU A 71 39.37 46.11 20.16
N ALA A 72 40.39 45.25 20.19
CA ALA A 72 40.98 44.78 18.95
C ALA A 72 39.93 43.89 18.28
N PRO A 73 39.58 44.10 17.00
CA PRO A 73 38.74 43.15 16.29
C PRO A 73 39.53 41.86 16.20
N LEU A 74 39.11 40.83 16.94
CA LEU A 74 39.43 39.47 16.60
C LEU A 74 38.72 39.24 15.26
N SER A 75 39.44 39.46 14.16
CA SER A 75 39.07 38.89 12.88
C SER A 75 39.10 37.38 13.08
N SER A 76 37.91 36.81 13.31
CA SER A 76 37.67 35.39 13.07
C SER A 76 38.27 35.06 11.70
N PRO A 77 38.96 33.92 11.53
CA PRO A 77 39.28 33.46 10.20
C PRO A 77 37.95 33.45 9.45
N ALA A 78 37.85 34.23 8.37
CA ALA A 78 36.74 34.11 7.45
C ALA A 78 36.76 32.65 6.99
N GLY A 79 35.88 31.82 7.55
CA GLY A 79 35.38 30.67 6.80
C GLY A 79 34.94 31.24 5.46
N ALA A 80 35.24 30.53 4.37
CA ALA A 80 34.70 30.93 3.08
C ALA A 80 33.20 31.16 3.31
N ALA A 81 32.72 32.40 3.11
CA ALA A 81 31.29 32.66 3.10
C ALA A 81 30.69 31.67 2.09
N GLY A 82 29.63 30.97 2.47
CA GLY A 82 28.95 30.07 1.57
C GLY A 82 28.59 30.82 0.28
N GLU A 83 28.56 30.09 -0.83
CA GLU A 83 28.13 30.70 -2.08
C GLU A 83 26.60 30.88 -2.01
N PRO A 84 26.05 32.10 -2.21
CA PRO A 84 24.62 32.34 -2.06
C PRO A 84 23.80 31.47 -3.02
N ILE A 85 22.66 30.96 -2.55
CA ILE A 85 21.74 30.16 -3.35
C ILE A 85 21.21 30.95 -4.55
N VAL A 86 21.13 30.26 -5.68
CA VAL A 86 20.59 30.79 -6.93
C VAL A 86 19.35 30.02 -7.31
N ALA A 87 18.19 30.68 -7.15
CA ALA A 87 16.89 30.12 -7.47
C ALA A 87 16.66 29.97 -8.98
N GLY A 88 16.57 28.72 -9.45
CA GLY A 88 16.30 28.31 -10.82
C GLY A 88 14.82 28.17 -11.16
N GLU A 89 14.48 27.22 -12.03
CA GLU A 89 13.11 26.95 -12.48
C GLU A 89 12.27 26.24 -11.41
N ILE A 90 10.96 26.54 -11.38
CA ILE A 90 9.98 25.82 -10.56
C ILE A 90 9.18 24.88 -11.44
N ARG A 91 9.08 23.62 -11.02
CA ARG A 91 8.20 22.58 -11.55
C ARG A 91 7.07 22.31 -10.57
N THR A 92 5.89 22.00 -11.08
CA THR A 92 4.75 21.51 -10.29
C THR A 92 4.14 20.26 -10.91
N ASP A 93 3.80 19.27 -10.07
CA ASP A 93 3.21 18.00 -10.49
C ASP A 93 1.96 17.73 -9.64
N ALA A 94 0.81 17.54 -10.31
CA ALA A 94 -0.48 17.49 -9.65
C ALA A 94 -1.20 16.14 -9.81
N THR A 95 -1.78 15.67 -8.72
CA THR A 95 -2.70 14.53 -8.65
C THR A 95 -4.09 15.03 -8.26
N PHE A 96 -4.95 14.18 -7.72
CA PHE A 96 -6.30 14.56 -7.31
C PHE A 96 -6.31 15.43 -6.05
N GLU A 97 -5.47 15.10 -5.06
CA GLU A 97 -5.50 15.75 -3.75
C GLU A 97 -4.17 16.41 -3.38
N HIS A 98 -3.20 16.41 -4.30
CA HIS A 98 -1.87 16.92 -4.02
C HIS A 98 -1.28 17.71 -5.19
N ILE A 99 -0.48 18.72 -4.86
CA ILE A 99 0.40 19.41 -5.80
C ILE A 99 1.81 19.40 -5.22
N GLY A 100 2.71 18.65 -5.86
CA GLY A 100 4.14 18.72 -5.61
C GLY A 100 4.75 19.96 -6.24
N LEU A 101 5.70 20.59 -5.55
CA LEU A 101 6.54 21.67 -6.03
C LEU A 101 8.01 21.24 -5.93
N LEU A 102 8.76 21.47 -7.00
CA LEU A 102 10.21 21.33 -7.03
C LEU A 102 10.80 22.64 -7.55
N TRP A 103 11.82 23.15 -6.87
CA TRP A 103 12.54 24.37 -7.23
C TRP A 103 14.01 24.03 -7.43
N TRP A 104 14.46 24.05 -8.69
CA TRP A 104 15.87 23.88 -9.03
C TRP A 104 16.70 25.00 -8.42
N VAL A 105 17.87 24.66 -7.89
CA VAL A 105 18.80 25.64 -7.31
C VAL A 105 20.24 25.35 -7.75
N SER A 106 21.15 26.27 -7.43
CA SER A 106 22.61 26.11 -7.56
C SER A 106 23.29 27.11 -6.60
N GLY A 107 24.61 27.03 -6.42
CA GLY A 107 25.29 27.77 -5.35
C GLY A 107 25.31 26.91 -4.08
N ASP A 108 24.93 27.47 -2.93
CA ASP A 108 24.64 26.79 -1.64
C ASP A 108 25.51 25.55 -1.38
N LYS A 109 26.85 25.73 -1.38
CA LYS A 109 27.80 24.62 -1.30
C LYS A 109 27.92 24.02 0.10
N ASP A 110 27.51 24.76 1.11
CA ASP A 110 27.45 24.37 2.51
C ASP A 110 26.06 23.86 2.93
N HIS A 111 25.09 23.91 2.04
CA HIS A 111 23.78 23.27 2.17
C HIS A 111 22.96 23.78 3.38
N ASP A 112 23.12 25.04 3.73
CA ASP A 112 22.48 25.66 4.89
C ASP A 112 21.26 26.52 4.52
N SER A 113 20.89 26.53 3.23
CA SER A 113 19.61 27.08 2.78
C SER A 113 18.41 26.33 3.36
N SER A 114 17.22 26.91 3.21
CA SER A 114 15.94 26.30 3.60
C SER A 114 14.83 26.73 2.65
N MET A 115 13.83 25.87 2.46
CA MET A 115 12.61 26.19 1.72
C MET A 115 11.36 25.97 2.58
N SER A 116 10.37 26.83 2.39
CA SER A 116 8.99 26.59 2.81
C SER A 116 8.02 26.85 1.67
N ILE A 117 6.85 26.21 1.72
CA ILE A 117 5.74 26.53 0.82
C ILE A 117 4.48 26.85 1.62
N GLU A 118 3.69 27.77 1.08
CA GLU A 118 2.32 28.02 1.49
C GLU A 118 1.41 27.91 0.27
N TYR A 119 0.15 27.53 0.47
CA TYR A 119 -0.83 27.41 -0.61
C TYR A 119 -2.17 28.05 -0.25
N ARG A 120 -2.94 28.38 -1.27
CA ARG A 120 -4.33 28.81 -1.15
C ARG A 120 -5.11 28.50 -2.42
N VAL A 121 -6.42 28.33 -2.30
CA VAL A 121 -7.30 28.32 -3.48
C VAL A 121 -7.13 29.67 -4.19
N GLN A 122 -6.99 29.66 -5.51
CA GLN A 122 -6.68 30.86 -6.29
C GLN A 122 -7.67 32.00 -5.99
N GLY A 123 -7.12 33.18 -5.69
CA GLY A 123 -7.91 34.38 -5.38
C GLY A 123 -8.48 34.43 -3.96
N GLN A 124 -8.37 33.37 -3.16
CA GLN A 124 -8.68 33.45 -1.72
C GLN A 124 -7.58 34.23 -0.98
N PRO A 125 -7.89 34.92 0.13
CA PRO A 125 -6.90 35.72 0.84
C PRO A 125 -5.98 34.89 1.76
N ALA A 126 -6.49 33.78 2.31
CA ALA A 126 -5.81 33.02 3.37
C ALA A 126 -4.82 31.99 2.81
N TRP A 127 -3.56 32.12 3.20
CA TRP A 127 -2.49 31.15 2.96
C TRP A 127 -2.49 30.07 4.05
N ARG A 128 -2.20 28.84 3.66
CA ARG A 128 -2.01 27.69 4.53
C ARG A 128 -0.59 27.13 4.34
N PRO A 129 0.08 26.67 5.39
CA PRO A 129 1.39 26.03 5.23
C PRO A 129 1.25 24.72 4.44
N GLY A 130 2.19 24.43 3.54
CA GLY A 130 2.34 23.10 2.94
C GLY A 130 3.24 22.18 3.76
N ALA A 131 3.53 21.00 3.20
CA ALA A 131 4.37 20.00 3.86
C ALA A 131 5.83 20.46 3.99
N LEU A 132 6.56 19.75 4.86
CA LEU A 132 8.00 19.93 5.07
C LEU A 132 8.76 19.81 3.74
N ALA A 133 9.67 20.74 3.51
CA ALA A 133 10.53 20.72 2.33
C ALA A 133 11.76 19.85 2.56
N MET A 134 12.24 19.22 1.49
CA MET A 134 13.45 18.41 1.47
C MET A 134 14.43 18.94 0.42
N ARG A 135 15.72 18.86 0.73
CA ARG A 135 16.80 19.28 -0.14
C ARG A 135 17.52 18.08 -0.74
N ALA A 136 17.65 18.10 -2.05
CA ALA A 136 18.56 17.25 -2.82
C ALA A 136 19.79 18.08 -3.22
N TYR A 137 21.00 17.55 -3.01
CA TYR A 137 22.26 18.17 -3.44
C TYR A 137 23.11 17.23 -4.29
N PRO A 138 23.96 17.77 -5.19
CA PRO A 138 24.73 16.96 -6.13
C PRO A 138 25.60 15.88 -5.50
N GLU A 139 26.18 16.14 -4.32
CA GLU A 139 27.18 15.28 -3.70
C GLU A 139 26.59 14.11 -2.91
N ILE A 140 25.31 14.17 -2.51
CA ILE A 140 24.71 13.11 -1.70
C ILE A 140 24.71 11.80 -2.47
N ARG A 141 25.12 10.70 -1.83
CA ARG A 141 25.19 9.41 -2.50
C ARG A 141 23.84 8.73 -2.57
N VAL A 142 23.56 8.11 -3.71
CA VAL A 142 22.46 7.18 -3.95
C VAL A 142 23.01 6.03 -4.78
N GLN A 143 22.80 4.77 -4.38
CA GLN A 143 23.45 3.60 -4.98
C GLN A 143 24.98 3.77 -5.13
N ASP A 144 25.64 4.30 -4.10
CA ASP A 144 27.08 4.63 -4.07
C ASP A 144 27.57 5.72 -5.03
N ASP A 145 26.74 6.24 -5.93
CA ASP A 145 27.08 7.33 -6.85
C ASP A 145 26.55 8.69 -6.37
N PRO A 146 27.21 9.82 -6.68
CA PRO A 146 26.66 11.14 -6.40
C PRO A 146 25.34 11.36 -7.15
N LEU A 147 24.32 11.88 -6.46
CA LEU A 147 23.00 12.13 -7.00
C LEU A 147 23.01 13.03 -8.24
N GLY A 148 23.87 14.05 -8.25
CA GLY A 148 24.00 15.00 -9.36
C GLY A 148 22.78 15.90 -9.60
N LEU A 149 21.82 15.94 -8.66
CA LEU A 149 20.64 16.79 -8.70
C LEU A 149 20.71 17.86 -7.61
N ASP A 150 20.23 19.06 -7.92
CA ASP A 150 20.25 20.20 -6.99
C ASP A 150 18.91 20.95 -6.95
N TYR A 151 18.10 20.68 -5.94
CA TYR A 151 16.78 21.29 -5.81
C TYR A 151 16.21 21.20 -4.39
N TRP A 152 15.26 22.09 -4.10
CA TRP A 152 14.32 21.94 -2.98
C TRP A 152 12.97 21.43 -3.48
N ALA A 153 12.30 20.58 -2.71
CA ALA A 153 10.96 20.10 -3.05
C ALA A 153 10.05 19.95 -1.82
N ALA A 154 8.76 20.18 -2.01
CA ALA A 154 7.70 20.07 -0.99
C ALA A 154 6.34 19.86 -1.66
N SER A 155 5.34 19.37 -0.91
CA SER A 155 3.98 19.15 -1.42
C SER A 155 2.92 19.97 -0.67
N ALA A 156 1.96 20.54 -1.39
CA ALA A 156 0.70 20.99 -0.82
C ALA A 156 -0.29 19.81 -0.88
N MET A 157 -0.80 19.40 0.29
CA MET A 157 -1.56 18.16 0.46
C MET A 157 -3.00 18.37 0.91
N TRP A 158 -3.84 17.35 0.67
CA TRP A 158 -5.26 17.29 1.05
C TRP A 158 -6.11 18.38 0.40
N LEU A 159 -5.82 18.61 -0.88
CA LEU A 159 -6.44 19.62 -1.72
C LEU A 159 -7.77 19.09 -2.31
N GLN A 160 -8.62 20.01 -2.72
CA GLN A 160 -9.86 19.67 -3.43
C GLN A 160 -9.51 19.29 -4.87
N PRO A 161 -10.03 18.17 -5.41
CA PRO A 161 -9.88 17.82 -6.82
C PRO A 161 -10.41 18.90 -7.77
N GLY A 162 -9.83 19.01 -8.96
CA GLY A 162 -10.26 19.95 -10.02
C GLY A 162 -10.16 21.44 -9.64
N THR A 163 -9.37 21.78 -8.64
CA THR A 163 -9.30 23.13 -8.06
C THR A 163 -7.94 23.75 -8.35
N THR A 164 -7.95 25.03 -8.73
CA THR A 164 -6.73 25.81 -8.98
C THR A 164 -6.23 26.46 -7.70
N TYR A 165 -4.95 26.28 -7.42
CA TYR A 165 -4.25 26.81 -6.26
C TYR A 165 -3.11 27.74 -6.68
N GLU A 166 -2.86 28.74 -5.84
CA GLU A 166 -1.60 29.48 -5.83
C GLU A 166 -0.68 28.86 -4.77
N LEU A 167 0.56 28.55 -5.14
CA LEU A 167 1.61 28.06 -4.24
C LEU A 167 2.69 29.13 -4.16
N ARG A 168 2.98 29.61 -2.95
CA ARG A 168 4.08 30.54 -2.66
C ARG A 168 5.22 29.74 -2.03
N ALA A 169 6.33 29.63 -2.75
CA ALA A 169 7.56 29.05 -2.24
C ALA A 169 8.51 30.17 -1.81
N THR A 170 9.15 30.00 -0.66
CA THR A 170 10.16 30.90 -0.11
C THR A 170 11.42 30.10 0.20
N ILE A 171 12.52 30.45 -0.45
CA ILE A 171 13.88 29.97 -0.16
C ILE A 171 14.64 31.05 0.60
N THR A 172 15.33 30.67 1.66
CA THR A 172 16.23 31.51 2.44
C THR A 172 17.59 30.85 2.58
N ASP A 173 18.64 31.65 2.58
CA ASP A 173 20.03 31.22 2.69
C ASP A 173 20.77 32.28 3.53
N PRO A 174 21.48 31.90 4.61
CA PRO A 174 22.28 32.79 5.44
C PRO A 174 23.35 33.60 4.70
N ASP A 175 23.93 33.09 3.62
CA ASP A 175 24.92 33.74 2.76
C ASP A 175 24.29 34.62 1.66
N GLY A 176 22.98 34.50 1.46
CA GLY A 176 22.16 35.36 0.61
C GLY A 176 21.60 34.66 -0.62
N GLY A 177 20.94 35.41 -1.51
CA GLY A 177 20.34 34.85 -2.74
C GLY A 177 18.93 34.24 -2.59
N GLY A 178 18.39 34.23 -1.36
CA GLY A 178 17.01 33.82 -1.09
C GLY A 178 15.95 34.50 -1.98
N SER A 179 14.85 33.79 -2.23
CA SER A 179 13.81 34.21 -3.18
C SER A 179 12.43 33.78 -2.70
N THR A 180 11.40 34.55 -3.07
CA THR A 180 10.00 34.15 -2.90
C THR A 180 9.30 34.24 -4.24
N ARG A 181 8.66 33.16 -4.68
CA ARG A 181 7.93 33.08 -5.95
C ARG A 181 6.58 32.43 -5.73
N THR A 182 5.58 32.90 -6.48
CA THR A 182 4.25 32.30 -6.50
C THR A 182 4.00 31.69 -7.86
N VAL A 183 3.56 30.43 -7.87
CA VAL A 183 3.14 29.69 -9.06
C VAL A 183 1.68 29.28 -8.93
N THR A 184 1.04 28.98 -10.05
CA THR A 184 -0.34 28.49 -10.08
C THR A 184 -0.35 27.08 -10.66
N ALA A 185 -1.06 26.17 -10.00
CA ALA A 185 -1.25 24.80 -10.45
C ALA A 185 -2.65 24.31 -10.08
N SER A 186 -3.17 23.32 -10.79
CA SER A 186 -4.50 22.78 -10.56
C SER A 186 -4.42 21.29 -10.25
N THR A 187 -5.15 20.85 -9.23
CA THR A 187 -5.37 19.41 -9.00
C THR A 187 -6.17 18.81 -10.16
N ARG A 188 -5.92 17.54 -10.45
CA ARG A 188 -6.68 16.78 -11.44
C ARG A 188 -8.03 16.35 -10.87
N THR A 189 -8.92 15.89 -11.75
CA THR A 189 -10.16 15.21 -11.37
C THR A 189 -10.08 13.75 -11.79
N MET A 190 -10.84 12.88 -11.12
CA MET A 190 -11.08 11.53 -11.62
C MET A 190 -11.60 11.61 -13.08
N PRO A 191 -11.01 10.87 -14.02
CA PRO A 191 -11.52 10.83 -15.40
C PRO A 191 -12.95 10.31 -15.44
N THR A 192 -13.79 10.94 -16.27
CA THR A 192 -15.18 10.52 -16.50
C THR A 192 -15.47 10.43 -17.99
N PRO A 193 -16.41 9.57 -18.42
CA PRO A 193 -16.85 9.55 -19.81
C PRO A 193 -17.29 10.92 -20.33
N ALA A 194 -17.15 11.14 -21.63
CA ALA A 194 -17.42 12.42 -22.25
C ALA A 194 -18.92 12.79 -22.17
N THR A 195 -19.23 13.99 -21.70
CA THR A 195 -20.61 14.52 -21.77
C THR A 195 -20.93 14.96 -23.20
N GLY A 196 -21.88 14.29 -23.86
CA GLY A 196 -22.35 14.66 -25.20
C GLY A 196 -21.60 13.98 -26.37
N GLY A 197 -20.77 12.97 -26.08
CA GLY A 197 -20.21 12.07 -27.09
C GLY A 197 -21.23 11.05 -27.62
N ARG A 198 -20.81 10.18 -28.55
CA ARG A 198 -21.67 9.08 -29.02
C ARG A 198 -21.71 7.99 -27.95
N THR A 199 -22.91 7.54 -27.60
CA THR A 199 -23.11 6.32 -26.81
C THR A 199 -23.37 5.18 -27.78
N LEU A 200 -22.52 4.16 -27.74
CA LEU A 200 -22.52 3.00 -28.63
C LEU A 200 -22.65 1.73 -27.80
N HIS A 201 -23.26 0.68 -28.35
CA HIS A 201 -23.52 -0.57 -27.65
C HIS A 201 -22.67 -1.70 -28.22
N VAL A 202 -22.16 -2.57 -27.34
CA VAL A 202 -21.33 -3.72 -27.70
C VAL A 202 -21.87 -4.98 -27.04
N SER A 203 -22.11 -6.02 -27.84
CA SER A 203 -22.56 -7.35 -27.38
C SER A 203 -21.56 -8.43 -27.78
N PRO A 204 -21.59 -9.63 -27.16
CA PRO A 204 -20.68 -10.72 -27.54
C PRO A 204 -20.79 -11.08 -29.02
N GLY A 205 -19.67 -11.52 -29.60
CA GLY A 205 -19.58 -11.95 -30.99
C GLY A 205 -18.34 -11.39 -31.69
N ASN A 206 -18.34 -11.41 -33.03
CA ASN A 206 -17.18 -11.03 -33.82
C ASN A 206 -17.61 -10.29 -35.10
N GLY A 207 -17.60 -8.96 -35.05
CA GLY A 207 -17.90 -8.03 -36.14
C GLY A 207 -19.37 -7.67 -36.34
N GLY A 208 -19.61 -6.67 -37.20
CA GLY A 208 -20.95 -6.17 -37.53
C GLY A 208 -21.50 -5.20 -36.49
N GLY A 209 -22.77 -4.80 -36.67
CA GLY A 209 -23.44 -3.77 -35.86
C GLY A 209 -23.15 -2.35 -36.35
N ASP A 210 -24.09 -1.43 -36.10
CA ASP A 210 -23.88 0.01 -36.25
C ASP A 210 -23.62 0.72 -34.90
N GLY A 211 -23.64 -0.04 -33.81
CA GLY A 211 -23.42 0.44 -32.44
C GLY A 211 -24.68 1.03 -31.80
N SER A 212 -25.83 1.00 -32.47
CA SER A 212 -27.12 1.35 -31.87
C SER A 212 -27.58 0.27 -30.88
N PRO A 213 -28.50 0.58 -29.94
CA PRO A 213 -29.06 -0.45 -29.05
C PRO A 213 -29.75 -1.61 -29.80
N GLY A 214 -30.26 -1.36 -31.02
CA GLY A 214 -30.95 -2.37 -31.83
C GLY A 214 -30.03 -3.19 -32.73
N ASP A 215 -28.82 -2.71 -32.99
CA ASP A 215 -27.79 -3.40 -33.77
C ASP A 215 -26.39 -3.10 -33.19
N PRO A 216 -26.10 -3.60 -31.97
CA PRO A 216 -24.84 -3.33 -31.28
C PRO A 216 -23.66 -3.91 -32.06
N PHE A 217 -22.47 -3.32 -31.88
CA PHE A 217 -21.24 -3.96 -32.34
C PHE A 217 -21.11 -5.34 -31.70
N ARG A 218 -20.65 -6.34 -32.46
CA ARG A 218 -20.42 -7.67 -31.90
C ARG A 218 -18.93 -7.86 -31.63
N GLY A 219 -18.53 -7.87 -30.37
CA GLY A 219 -17.14 -7.98 -29.94
C GLY A 219 -16.45 -6.63 -29.71
N LEU A 220 -15.52 -6.61 -28.75
CA LEU A 220 -14.80 -5.41 -28.34
C LEU A 220 -13.86 -4.88 -29.43
N GLN A 221 -13.22 -5.75 -30.20
CA GLN A 221 -12.33 -5.31 -31.30
C GLN A 221 -13.09 -4.51 -32.36
N ALA A 222 -14.31 -4.91 -32.73
CA ALA A 222 -15.12 -4.18 -33.71
C ALA A 222 -15.46 -2.76 -33.24
N ALA A 223 -15.67 -2.58 -31.93
CA ALA A 223 -15.87 -1.28 -31.32
C ALA A 223 -14.56 -0.46 -31.25
N ALA A 224 -13.45 -1.09 -30.86
CA ALA A 224 -12.13 -0.45 -30.78
C ALA A 224 -11.65 0.07 -32.14
N ASP A 225 -11.89 -0.68 -33.24
CA ASP A 225 -11.47 -0.32 -34.59
C ASP A 225 -12.15 0.96 -35.13
N ILE A 226 -13.33 1.32 -34.59
CA ILE A 226 -14.11 2.48 -35.03
C ILE A 226 -14.08 3.65 -34.04
N ALA A 227 -13.40 3.47 -32.90
CA ALA A 227 -13.42 4.41 -31.79
C ALA A 227 -12.88 5.78 -32.17
N ARG A 228 -13.51 6.82 -31.65
CA ARG A 228 -13.17 8.24 -31.84
C ARG A 228 -13.21 8.96 -30.51
N PRO A 229 -12.49 10.09 -30.37
CA PRO A 229 -12.55 10.91 -29.16
C PRO A 229 -13.99 11.22 -28.73
N GLY A 230 -14.27 10.95 -27.46
CA GLY A 230 -15.57 11.15 -26.83
C GLY A 230 -16.56 9.99 -26.97
N ASP A 231 -16.24 8.93 -27.72
CA ASP A 231 -17.11 7.75 -27.78
C ASP A 231 -17.17 7.04 -26.42
N THR A 232 -18.38 6.62 -26.05
CA THR A 232 -18.65 5.76 -24.89
C THR A 232 -19.28 4.46 -25.37
N PHE A 233 -18.61 3.35 -25.14
CA PHE A 233 -19.07 2.00 -25.45
C PHE A 233 -19.67 1.36 -24.20
N LEU A 234 -20.99 1.17 -24.20
CA LEU A 234 -21.71 0.41 -23.19
C LEU A 234 -21.67 -1.06 -23.58
N VAL A 235 -20.96 -1.86 -22.79
CA VAL A 235 -20.76 -3.28 -23.05
C VAL A 235 -21.82 -4.07 -22.29
N SER A 236 -22.55 -4.94 -22.97
CA SER A 236 -23.54 -5.82 -22.33
C SER A 236 -22.87 -6.99 -21.62
N ALA A 237 -23.61 -7.68 -20.75
CA ALA A 237 -23.16 -8.94 -20.18
C ALA A 237 -22.78 -9.98 -21.25
N GLY A 238 -21.79 -10.81 -20.93
CA GLY A 238 -21.33 -11.93 -21.74
C GLY A 238 -19.81 -12.02 -21.84
N THR A 239 -19.32 -13.03 -22.56
CA THR A 239 -17.89 -13.29 -22.73
C THR A 239 -17.38 -12.72 -24.05
N TYR A 240 -16.25 -12.02 -23.98
CA TYR A 240 -15.60 -11.33 -25.08
C TYR A 240 -14.17 -11.87 -25.25
N ALA A 241 -13.72 -11.90 -26.50
CA ALA A 241 -12.31 -12.16 -26.81
C ALA A 241 -11.44 -10.96 -26.40
N PRO A 242 -10.12 -11.16 -26.22
CA PRO A 242 -9.15 -10.08 -26.05
C PRO A 242 -9.24 -9.04 -27.18
N PHE A 243 -8.85 -7.81 -26.88
CA PHE A 243 -8.87 -6.73 -27.87
C PHE A 243 -7.76 -5.71 -27.66
N ASP A 244 -7.43 -5.02 -28.76
CA ASP A 244 -6.45 -3.96 -28.81
C ASP A 244 -7.11 -2.62 -29.13
N LEU A 245 -6.76 -1.57 -28.37
CA LEU A 245 -7.18 -0.20 -28.65
C LEU A 245 -6.00 0.68 -29.08
N LEU A 246 -6.10 1.23 -30.29
CA LEU A 246 -5.10 2.16 -30.85
C LEU A 246 -5.61 3.60 -30.98
N ALA A 247 -6.92 3.83 -30.78
CA ALA A 247 -7.55 5.14 -30.93
C ALA A 247 -7.49 5.92 -29.61
N SER A 248 -6.88 7.10 -29.63
CA SER A 248 -6.87 8.01 -28.47
C SER A 248 -8.19 8.75 -28.32
N GLY A 249 -8.52 9.12 -27.09
CA GLY A 249 -9.44 10.20 -26.80
C GLY A 249 -8.78 11.58 -26.93
N ALA A 250 -9.42 12.57 -26.32
CA ALA A 250 -8.91 13.93 -26.19
C ALA A 250 -9.20 14.48 -24.78
N PRO A 251 -8.55 15.57 -24.34
CA PRO A 251 -8.88 16.22 -23.07
C PRO A 251 -10.38 16.55 -22.97
N GLY A 252 -11.05 16.06 -21.93
CA GLY A 252 -12.51 16.20 -21.74
C GLY A 252 -13.39 15.34 -22.67
N ALA A 253 -12.78 14.55 -23.55
CA ALA A 253 -13.46 13.64 -24.48
C ALA A 253 -12.71 12.29 -24.57
N PRO A 254 -12.61 11.52 -23.47
CA PRO A 254 -11.96 10.22 -23.50
C PRO A 254 -12.72 9.21 -24.36
N VAL A 255 -12.01 8.21 -24.89
CA VAL A 255 -12.64 6.98 -25.39
C VAL A 255 -12.92 6.09 -24.18
N SER A 256 -14.19 5.72 -23.96
CA SER A 256 -14.60 5.01 -22.74
C SER A 256 -15.23 3.66 -23.08
N PHE A 257 -14.74 2.59 -22.47
CA PHE A 257 -15.36 1.27 -22.48
C PHE A 257 -15.89 0.99 -21.07
N LEU A 258 -17.19 0.79 -20.96
CA LEU A 258 -17.89 0.62 -19.68
C LEU A 258 -18.59 -0.74 -19.67
N GLY A 259 -18.14 -1.62 -18.80
CA GLY A 259 -18.81 -2.87 -18.47
C GLY A 259 -20.12 -2.61 -17.72
N PRO A 260 -21.03 -3.60 -17.70
CA PRO A 260 -22.25 -3.54 -16.92
C PRO A 260 -21.92 -3.71 -15.42
N ASP A 261 -22.89 -3.39 -14.57
CA ASP A 261 -22.81 -3.65 -13.13
C ASP A 261 -22.44 -5.12 -12.87
N GLU A 262 -21.78 -5.34 -11.73
CA GLU A 262 -21.30 -6.65 -11.30
C GLU A 262 -20.33 -7.33 -12.29
N GLY A 263 -19.74 -6.58 -13.23
CA GLY A 263 -18.72 -7.01 -14.19
C GLY A 263 -19.07 -8.29 -14.95
N THR A 264 -20.35 -8.40 -15.29
CA THR A 264 -20.90 -9.50 -16.09
C THR A 264 -20.43 -9.47 -17.56
N ALA A 265 -19.67 -8.44 -17.98
CA ALA A 265 -18.85 -8.48 -19.19
C ALA A 265 -17.45 -9.04 -18.86
N ILE A 266 -17.19 -10.26 -19.34
CA ILE A 266 -15.95 -10.99 -19.10
C ILE A 266 -15.08 -10.92 -20.36
N ILE A 267 -13.87 -10.38 -20.24
CA ILE A 267 -12.84 -10.46 -21.28
C ILE A 267 -11.93 -11.63 -20.92
N ASP A 268 -12.05 -12.73 -21.68
CA ASP A 268 -11.35 -13.97 -21.40
C ASP A 268 -10.15 -14.14 -22.34
N GLY A 269 -8.95 -14.14 -21.76
CA GLY A 269 -7.70 -14.28 -22.46
C GLY A 269 -7.49 -15.65 -23.10
N GLN A 270 -8.18 -16.71 -22.67
CA GLN A 270 -7.98 -18.07 -23.18
C GLN A 270 -6.51 -18.52 -23.18
N GLY A 271 -5.71 -18.06 -22.19
CA GLY A 271 -4.30 -18.38 -22.03
C GLY A 271 -3.37 -17.64 -23.00
N VAL A 272 -3.76 -16.47 -23.51
CA VAL A 272 -2.88 -15.64 -24.36
C VAL A 272 -1.59 -15.25 -23.65
N ASP A 273 -0.46 -15.36 -24.37
CA ASP A 273 0.86 -14.84 -23.97
C ASP A 273 1.01 -13.36 -24.39
N SER A 274 -0.02 -12.56 -24.09
CA SER A 274 -0.13 -11.13 -24.37
C SER A 274 -1.08 -10.46 -23.37
N GLY A 275 -1.34 -9.16 -23.53
CA GLY A 275 -2.42 -8.49 -22.82
C GLY A 275 -3.78 -9.09 -23.19
N VAL A 276 -4.64 -9.30 -22.18
CA VAL A 276 -6.07 -9.57 -22.40
C VAL A 276 -6.75 -8.30 -22.93
N VAL A 277 -6.34 -7.15 -22.40
CA VAL A 277 -6.60 -5.82 -22.98
C VAL A 277 -5.28 -5.15 -23.29
N THR A 278 -5.01 -4.87 -24.57
CA THR A 278 -3.84 -4.10 -24.98
C THR A 278 -4.24 -2.66 -25.28
N LEU A 279 -3.62 -1.70 -24.60
CA LEU A 279 -3.85 -0.28 -24.81
C LEU A 279 -2.61 0.35 -25.43
N GLY A 280 -2.66 0.64 -26.73
CA GLY A 280 -1.58 1.30 -27.45
C GLY A 280 -0.53 0.33 -28.00
N ARG A 281 0.61 0.89 -28.39
CA ARG A 281 1.77 0.17 -28.96
C ARG A 281 3.02 1.02 -28.81
N TYR A 282 4.19 0.41 -28.73
CA TYR A 282 5.45 1.13 -28.49
C TYR A 282 5.73 2.31 -29.45
N ASP A 283 5.37 2.20 -30.73
CA ASP A 283 5.64 3.24 -31.74
C ASP A 283 4.57 4.35 -31.81
N GLN A 284 3.56 4.33 -30.93
CA GLN A 284 2.48 5.31 -30.94
C GLN A 284 1.96 5.62 -29.53
N THR A 285 1.92 6.90 -29.19
CA THR A 285 1.26 7.33 -27.95
C THR A 285 -0.26 7.13 -28.01
N LEU A 286 -0.81 6.44 -27.01
CA LEU A 286 -2.25 6.39 -26.74
C LEU A 286 -2.57 7.28 -25.52
N SER A 287 -3.67 8.05 -25.59
CA SER A 287 -4.09 8.87 -24.45
C SER A 287 -5.59 9.04 -24.29
N HIS A 288 -6.02 9.41 -23.07
CA HIS A 288 -7.41 9.71 -22.71
C HIS A 288 -8.36 8.52 -22.96
N VAL A 289 -8.14 7.44 -22.23
CA VAL A 289 -8.96 6.22 -22.30
C VAL A 289 -9.49 5.88 -20.91
N ILE A 290 -10.73 5.41 -20.85
CA ILE A 290 -11.36 4.85 -19.64
C ILE A 290 -11.74 3.40 -19.91
N LEU A 291 -11.30 2.49 -19.05
CA LEU A 291 -11.69 1.09 -19.01
C LEU A 291 -12.28 0.79 -17.64
N GLU A 292 -13.58 0.54 -17.57
CA GLU A 292 -14.29 0.45 -16.30
C GLU A 292 -15.25 -0.74 -16.22
N GLY A 293 -15.28 -1.41 -15.07
CA GLY A 293 -16.33 -2.37 -14.72
C GLY A 293 -16.28 -3.72 -15.45
N PHE A 294 -15.09 -4.18 -15.88
CA PHE A 294 -14.94 -5.49 -16.52
C PHE A 294 -14.44 -6.56 -15.55
N THR A 295 -14.78 -7.82 -15.85
CA THR A 295 -13.97 -8.95 -15.42
C THR A 295 -12.95 -9.27 -16.52
N ILE A 296 -11.66 -9.31 -16.21
CA ILE A 296 -10.55 -9.58 -17.13
C ILE A 296 -9.76 -10.76 -16.59
N ARG A 297 -9.54 -11.81 -17.39
CA ARG A 297 -8.91 -13.02 -16.86
C ARG A 297 -8.15 -13.87 -17.87
N ASN A 298 -7.39 -14.84 -17.35
CA ASN A 298 -6.83 -15.95 -18.11
C ASN A 298 -5.86 -15.49 -19.21
N GLY A 299 -4.92 -14.62 -18.87
CA GLY A 299 -3.88 -14.14 -19.79
C GLY A 299 -2.53 -14.04 -19.10
N ARG A 300 -1.54 -13.52 -19.82
CA ARG A 300 -0.26 -13.14 -19.22
C ARG A 300 -0.37 -11.79 -18.50
N TRP A 301 -0.83 -10.76 -19.20
CA TRP A 301 -1.12 -9.45 -18.62
C TRP A 301 -2.63 -9.22 -18.63
N GLY A 302 -3.22 -8.77 -17.52
CA GLY A 302 -4.61 -8.32 -17.50
C GLY A 302 -4.81 -7.12 -18.42
N VAL A 303 -4.09 -6.04 -18.15
CA VAL A 303 -4.01 -4.85 -19.03
C VAL A 303 -2.56 -4.56 -19.36
N ASP A 304 -2.21 -4.59 -20.64
CA ASP A 304 -0.90 -4.18 -21.17
C ASP A 304 -1.02 -2.81 -21.86
N ALA A 305 -0.72 -1.74 -21.12
CA ALA A 305 -0.73 -0.38 -21.63
C ALA A 305 0.67 0.02 -22.12
N GLN A 306 0.81 0.20 -23.44
CA GLN A 306 2.09 0.45 -24.10
C GLN A 306 2.19 1.91 -24.57
N HIS A 307 3.18 2.65 -24.06
CA HIS A 307 3.44 4.05 -24.43
C HIS A 307 2.20 4.95 -24.24
N THR A 308 1.61 4.92 -23.05
CA THR A 308 0.31 5.56 -22.77
C THR A 308 0.42 6.73 -21.80
N ARG A 309 -0.58 7.62 -21.81
CA ARG A 309 -0.77 8.66 -20.79
C ARG A 309 -2.24 8.99 -20.60
N ASP A 310 -2.61 9.52 -19.45
CA ASP A 310 -4.00 9.90 -19.16
C ASP A 310 -4.99 8.73 -19.34
N ILE A 311 -4.63 7.53 -18.84
CA ILE A 311 -5.48 6.33 -18.86
C ILE A 311 -6.14 6.16 -17.49
N ALA A 312 -7.40 5.73 -17.48
CA ALA A 312 -8.13 5.32 -16.29
C ALA A 312 -8.55 3.86 -16.39
N ILE A 313 -8.17 3.05 -15.39
CA ILE A 313 -8.56 1.65 -15.24
C ILE A 313 -9.27 1.55 -13.89
N LEU A 314 -10.60 1.45 -13.93
CA LEU A 314 -11.47 1.70 -12.78
C LEU A 314 -12.40 0.52 -12.49
N GLY A 315 -12.54 0.10 -11.23
CA GLY A 315 -13.63 -0.82 -10.87
C GLY A 315 -13.57 -2.20 -11.54
N ASN A 316 -12.41 -2.64 -12.04
CA ASN A 316 -12.28 -3.92 -12.74
C ASN A 316 -11.94 -5.05 -11.78
N ARG A 317 -12.34 -6.26 -12.12
CA ARG A 317 -11.86 -7.50 -11.51
C ARG A 317 -10.88 -8.18 -12.47
N ILE A 318 -9.63 -8.33 -12.06
CA ILE A 318 -8.55 -8.93 -12.85
C ILE A 318 -8.04 -10.18 -12.13
N THR A 319 -8.11 -11.34 -12.77
CA THR A 319 -7.82 -12.62 -12.10
C THR A 319 -7.12 -13.61 -13.02
N ASP A 320 -6.36 -14.54 -12.47
CA ASP A 320 -5.69 -15.59 -13.24
C ASP A 320 -4.80 -14.97 -14.34
N VAL A 321 -3.85 -14.15 -13.90
CA VAL A 321 -2.86 -13.47 -14.72
C VAL A 321 -1.47 -13.60 -14.09
N ASP A 322 -0.43 -13.51 -14.92
CA ASP A 322 0.95 -13.44 -14.40
C ASP A 322 1.24 -12.02 -13.89
N ASP A 323 0.75 -11.00 -14.62
CA ASP A 323 0.85 -9.59 -14.29
C ASP A 323 -0.53 -8.92 -14.40
N GLY A 324 -0.87 -8.02 -13.48
CA GLY A 324 -2.19 -7.39 -13.44
C GLY A 324 -2.33 -6.25 -14.45
N ILE A 325 -1.91 -5.04 -14.07
CA ILE A 325 -1.97 -3.83 -14.89
C ILE A 325 -0.57 -3.28 -15.06
N VAL A 326 -0.09 -3.20 -16.30
CA VAL A 326 1.22 -2.64 -16.59
C VAL A 326 1.08 -1.42 -17.50
N ASN A 327 1.84 -0.37 -17.22
CA ASN A 327 2.07 0.75 -18.12
C ASN A 327 3.55 0.76 -18.52
N ARG A 328 3.86 0.24 -19.70
CA ARG A 328 5.26 0.08 -20.14
C ARG A 328 5.86 1.42 -20.57
N ARG A 329 7.04 1.73 -20.04
CA ARG A 329 7.84 2.91 -20.39
C ARG A 329 8.85 2.60 -21.49
N ASP A 330 8.89 3.43 -22.52
CA ASP A 330 9.97 3.38 -23.53
C ASP A 330 10.46 4.79 -23.94
N SER A 331 9.73 5.88 -23.63
CA SER A 331 10.06 7.22 -24.17
C SER A 331 10.03 8.39 -23.18
N ALA A 332 9.72 8.13 -21.89
CA ALA A 332 9.56 9.16 -20.86
C ALA A 332 8.37 10.13 -21.07
N ASN A 333 7.32 9.67 -21.77
CA ASN A 333 6.08 10.42 -21.99
C ASN A 333 4.88 9.84 -21.19
N GLU A 334 5.09 8.72 -20.51
CA GLU A 334 4.13 8.02 -19.67
C GLU A 334 3.83 8.85 -18.42
N ARG A 335 2.55 9.10 -18.17
CA ARG A 335 2.09 9.94 -17.04
C ARG A 335 0.58 9.90 -16.86
N ASN A 336 0.15 10.38 -15.69
CA ASN A 336 -1.26 10.60 -15.34
C ASN A 336 -2.14 9.33 -15.44
N GLN A 337 -1.55 8.15 -15.21
CA GLN A 337 -2.32 6.92 -15.10
C GLN A 337 -3.15 6.97 -13.82
N THR A 338 -4.38 6.47 -13.91
CA THR A 338 -5.31 6.37 -12.79
C THR A 338 -5.79 4.93 -12.68
N VAL A 339 -5.32 4.21 -11.67
CA VAL A 339 -5.70 2.82 -11.40
C VAL A 339 -6.39 2.80 -10.05
N CYS A 340 -7.72 2.76 -10.06
CA CYS A 340 -8.47 2.83 -8.82
C CYS A 340 -9.64 1.86 -8.73
N ASP A 341 -9.94 1.44 -7.50
CA ASP A 341 -11.10 0.60 -7.19
C ASP A 341 -11.10 -0.77 -7.91
N ASN A 342 -9.93 -1.28 -8.31
CA ASN A 342 -9.81 -2.60 -8.95
C ASN A 342 -9.55 -3.71 -7.91
N ALA A 343 -9.99 -4.93 -8.21
CA ALA A 343 -9.58 -6.14 -7.50
C ALA A 343 -8.73 -7.02 -8.40
N ILE A 344 -7.47 -7.24 -8.03
CA ILE A 344 -6.45 -7.86 -8.87
C ILE A 344 -5.84 -9.05 -8.11
N THR A 345 -5.92 -10.24 -8.70
CA THR A 345 -5.37 -11.47 -8.12
C THR A 345 -4.52 -12.19 -9.16
N GLY A 346 -3.23 -12.31 -8.87
CA GLY A 346 -2.27 -13.04 -9.70
C GLY A 346 -2.23 -14.53 -9.41
N ARG A 347 -1.30 -15.22 -10.06
CA ARG A 347 -1.06 -16.67 -9.90
C ARG A 347 0.02 -17.00 -8.87
N GLU A 348 0.69 -16.01 -8.30
CA GLU A 348 1.86 -16.24 -7.44
C GLU A 348 1.43 -16.85 -6.09
N PRO A 349 1.87 -18.07 -5.74
CA PRO A 349 1.56 -18.66 -4.46
C PRO A 349 2.34 -17.95 -3.34
N TRP A 350 1.66 -17.71 -2.22
CA TRP A 350 2.25 -17.16 -1.01
C TRP A 350 2.12 -18.13 0.17
N PRO A 351 3.14 -18.30 1.02
CA PRO A 351 4.47 -17.70 0.91
C PRO A 351 5.29 -18.32 -0.23
N GLY A 352 6.02 -17.48 -0.97
CA GLY A 352 6.88 -17.92 -2.08
C GLY A 352 8.33 -18.20 -1.65
N SER A 353 9.11 -18.83 -2.53
CA SER A 353 10.56 -18.98 -2.38
C SER A 353 11.31 -18.15 -3.40
N GLY A 354 12.29 -17.36 -2.96
CA GLY A 354 12.99 -16.43 -3.84
C GLY A 354 12.18 -15.15 -4.09
N ILE A 355 12.54 -14.41 -5.13
CA ILE A 355 11.86 -13.19 -5.58
C ILE A 355 11.44 -13.44 -7.02
N PRO A 356 10.15 -13.77 -7.27
CA PRO A 356 9.58 -13.88 -8.61
C PRO A 356 9.59 -12.52 -9.34
N SER A 357 8.94 -12.42 -10.49
CA SER A 357 8.94 -11.18 -11.29
C SER A 357 7.54 -10.73 -11.70
N SER A 358 6.52 -11.26 -11.02
CA SER A 358 5.11 -10.97 -11.29
C SER A 358 4.70 -9.66 -10.61
N GLU A 359 4.00 -8.81 -11.34
CA GLU A 359 3.63 -7.46 -10.93
C GLU A 359 2.11 -7.28 -10.91
N GLY A 360 1.55 -6.87 -9.77
CA GLY A 360 0.11 -6.61 -9.67
C GLY A 360 -0.31 -5.33 -10.40
N ILE A 361 0.32 -4.22 -10.04
CA ILE A 361 0.17 -2.91 -10.71
C ILE A 361 1.57 -2.36 -10.90
N ASP A 362 2.00 -2.17 -12.15
CA ASP A 362 3.30 -1.59 -12.48
C ASP A 362 3.11 -0.34 -13.36
N LEU A 363 3.26 0.83 -12.74
CA LEU A 363 3.07 2.12 -13.41
C LEU A 363 4.36 2.91 -13.50
N ARG A 364 4.57 3.51 -14.67
CA ARG A 364 5.76 4.29 -14.96
C ARG A 364 5.48 5.77 -15.16
N GLY A 365 6.48 6.60 -14.86
CA GLY A 365 6.46 8.04 -15.15
C GLY A 365 5.85 8.92 -14.05
N ASP A 366 5.17 10.00 -14.45
CA ASP A 366 4.81 11.12 -13.55
C ASP A 366 3.31 11.20 -13.23
N GLY A 367 2.99 11.70 -12.04
CA GLY A 367 1.63 12.11 -11.70
C GLY A 367 0.60 10.98 -11.67
N ASN A 368 1.03 9.73 -11.55
CA ASN A 368 0.16 8.57 -11.46
C ASN A 368 -0.60 8.55 -10.14
N VAL A 369 -1.80 7.95 -10.16
CA VAL A 369 -2.64 7.73 -8.97
C VAL A 369 -3.05 6.26 -8.92
N VAL A 370 -2.63 5.57 -7.87
CA VAL A 370 -3.03 4.18 -7.56
C VAL A 370 -3.84 4.20 -6.27
N CYS A 371 -5.16 4.04 -6.37
CA CYS A 371 -6.03 4.26 -5.23
C CYS A 371 -7.09 3.20 -4.98
N HIS A 372 -7.27 2.79 -3.72
CA HIS A 372 -8.39 1.91 -3.36
C HIS A 372 -8.42 0.60 -4.16
N ASN A 373 -7.29 0.02 -4.53
CA ASN A 373 -7.24 -1.30 -5.17
C ASN A 373 -7.08 -2.40 -4.12
N ALA A 374 -7.62 -3.58 -4.39
CA ALA A 374 -7.28 -4.81 -3.68
C ALA A 374 -6.32 -5.61 -4.56
N VAL A 375 -5.09 -5.86 -4.11
CA VAL A 375 -4.06 -6.52 -4.93
C VAL A 375 -3.45 -7.69 -4.18
N THR A 376 -3.46 -8.88 -4.80
CA THR A 376 -3.04 -10.12 -4.14
C THR A 376 -2.31 -11.08 -5.06
N ASN A 377 -1.40 -11.89 -4.49
CA ASN A 377 -0.75 -13.01 -5.17
C ASN A 377 0.14 -12.61 -6.36
N PHE A 378 1.07 -11.68 -6.11
CA PHE A 378 2.14 -11.27 -7.02
C PHE A 378 3.51 -11.30 -6.31
N SER A 379 4.61 -11.12 -7.02
CA SER A 379 5.91 -10.84 -6.40
C SER A 379 5.83 -9.50 -5.72
N ASP A 380 5.72 -8.47 -6.54
CA ASP A 380 5.50 -7.09 -6.13
C ASP A 380 4.05 -6.74 -6.47
N CYS A 381 3.32 -6.26 -5.47
CA CYS A 381 1.89 -6.05 -5.65
C CYS A 381 1.60 -4.71 -6.33
N ILE A 382 2.28 -3.64 -5.93
CA ILE A 382 2.12 -2.31 -6.54
C ILE A 382 3.49 -1.66 -6.67
N SER A 383 3.90 -1.36 -7.90
CA SER A 383 5.12 -0.62 -8.19
C SER A 383 4.81 0.64 -8.98
N VAL A 384 5.30 1.78 -8.48
CA VAL A 384 5.21 3.07 -9.17
C VAL A 384 6.60 3.68 -9.23
N ASP A 385 7.26 3.52 -10.37
CA ASP A 385 8.66 3.89 -10.52
C ASP A 385 8.96 4.39 -11.96
N PRO A 386 10.11 5.04 -12.21
CA PRO A 386 10.48 5.47 -13.54
C PRO A 386 10.82 4.37 -14.57
N TYR A 387 11.49 3.26 -14.27
CA TYR A 387 12.27 2.45 -15.23
C TYR A 387 13.38 3.21 -16.00
N THR A 388 13.07 4.28 -16.76
CA THR A 388 14.05 5.08 -17.54
C THR A 388 13.77 6.59 -17.54
N GLY A 389 14.62 7.42 -16.91
CA GLY A 389 14.42 8.88 -16.84
C GLY A 389 13.65 9.29 -15.58
N PRO A 390 13.35 10.58 -15.36
CA PRO A 390 12.83 11.02 -14.07
C PRO A 390 11.38 10.59 -13.81
N SER A 391 10.99 10.58 -12.53
CA SER A 391 9.61 10.36 -12.05
C SER A 391 9.28 11.28 -10.87
N TYR A 392 8.11 11.91 -10.89
CA TYR A 392 7.66 12.92 -9.94
C TYR A 392 6.17 12.80 -9.60
N GLY A 393 5.81 13.18 -8.37
CA GLY A 393 4.44 13.57 -8.04
C GLY A 393 3.41 12.43 -8.07
N ASN A 394 3.80 11.19 -7.82
CA ASN A 394 2.91 10.02 -7.82
C ASN A 394 2.20 9.83 -6.47
N ASP A 395 0.97 9.31 -6.50
CA ASP A 395 0.14 9.04 -5.32
C ASP A 395 -0.29 7.57 -5.25
N VAL A 396 -0.02 6.91 -4.12
CA VAL A 396 -0.43 5.52 -3.84
C VAL A 396 -1.19 5.46 -2.52
N PHE A 397 -2.50 5.24 -2.53
CA PHE A 397 -3.28 5.34 -1.30
C PHE A 397 -4.54 4.51 -1.18
N GLY A 398 -4.94 4.20 0.05
CA GLY A 398 -6.19 3.47 0.30
C GLY A 398 -6.18 2.04 -0.22
N ASN A 399 -5.06 1.51 -0.68
CA ASN A 399 -4.99 0.15 -1.24
C ASN A 399 -4.99 -0.90 -0.13
N ASP A 400 -5.57 -2.06 -0.41
CA ASP A 400 -5.53 -3.26 0.43
C ASP A 400 -4.70 -4.33 -0.27
N VAL A 401 -3.45 -4.47 0.17
CA VAL A 401 -2.43 -5.26 -0.50
C VAL A 401 -2.10 -6.47 0.35
N ALA A 402 -2.07 -7.67 -0.24
CA ALA A 402 -1.69 -8.84 0.53
C ALA A 402 -1.07 -9.98 -0.27
N PHE A 403 -0.37 -10.87 0.44
CA PHE A 403 0.19 -12.09 -0.14
C PHE A 403 1.21 -11.81 -1.26
N CYS A 404 2.07 -10.81 -1.02
CA CYS A 404 3.13 -10.42 -1.96
C CYS A 404 4.42 -11.15 -1.56
N VAL A 405 5.11 -11.75 -2.53
CA VAL A 405 6.31 -12.56 -2.24
C VAL A 405 7.53 -11.68 -1.93
N ASP A 406 7.60 -10.47 -2.48
CA ASP A 406 8.64 -9.47 -2.16
C ASP A 406 8.00 -8.19 -1.59
N ASP A 407 7.75 -7.16 -2.39
CA ASP A 407 7.31 -5.85 -1.90
C ASP A 407 5.78 -5.68 -1.99
N GLY A 408 5.18 -5.15 -0.93
CA GLY A 408 3.76 -4.78 -0.96
C GLY A 408 3.53 -3.58 -1.87
N ILE A 409 4.31 -2.52 -1.66
CA ILE A 409 4.26 -1.29 -2.45
C ILE A 409 5.69 -0.81 -2.71
N GLU A 410 6.09 -0.64 -3.96
CA GLU A 410 7.31 0.06 -4.36
C GLU A 410 6.98 1.46 -4.87
N ILE A 411 7.67 2.46 -4.34
CA ILE A 411 7.69 3.82 -4.89
C ILE A 411 9.12 4.21 -5.28
N ASP A 412 9.87 3.22 -5.75
CA ASP A 412 11.31 3.27 -5.96
C ASP A 412 11.68 4.22 -7.09
N HIS A 413 12.92 4.67 -7.08
CA HIS A 413 13.57 5.54 -8.08
C HIS A 413 12.86 6.88 -8.36
N ASN A 414 11.80 7.21 -7.63
CA ASN A 414 11.13 8.50 -7.73
C ASN A 414 12.07 9.62 -7.23
N ARG A 415 12.03 10.78 -7.88
CA ARG A 415 12.90 11.91 -7.52
C ARG A 415 12.27 12.78 -6.45
N ALA A 416 11.03 13.22 -6.63
CA ALA A 416 10.41 14.12 -5.67
C ALA A 416 8.88 14.02 -5.65
N ASN A 417 8.32 14.33 -4.49
CA ASN A 417 6.89 14.47 -4.23
C ASN A 417 6.06 13.21 -4.51
N VAL A 418 6.67 12.01 -4.44
CA VAL A 418 5.92 10.75 -4.39
C VAL A 418 5.34 10.55 -3.00
N ARG A 419 4.10 10.06 -2.90
CA ARG A 419 3.34 9.95 -1.66
C ARG A 419 2.65 8.60 -1.59
N ALA A 420 2.92 7.83 -0.53
CA ALA A 420 2.26 6.58 -0.21
C ALA A 420 1.55 6.68 1.14
N TRP A 421 0.22 6.70 1.17
CA TRP A 421 -0.50 6.88 2.43
C TRP A 421 -1.78 6.05 2.60
N ARG A 422 -2.13 5.75 3.84
CA ARG A 422 -3.36 4.99 4.16
C ARG A 422 -3.48 3.71 3.33
N ASN A 423 -2.38 3.01 3.06
CA ASN A 423 -2.43 1.67 2.50
C ASN A 423 -2.41 0.65 3.64
N ARG A 424 -3.01 -0.51 3.41
CA ARG A 424 -2.84 -1.68 4.26
C ARG A 424 -2.04 -2.72 3.49
N VAL A 425 -0.93 -3.17 4.06
CA VAL A 425 -0.11 -4.26 3.53
C VAL A 425 -0.11 -5.39 4.55
N THR A 426 -0.53 -6.58 4.11
CA THR A 426 -0.67 -7.77 4.97
C THR A 426 0.03 -8.97 4.33
N ASN A 427 0.80 -9.76 5.06
CA ASN A 427 1.45 -10.98 4.51
C ASN A 427 2.35 -10.65 3.30
N SER A 428 3.38 -9.84 3.52
CA SER A 428 4.33 -9.44 2.48
C SER A 428 5.76 -9.58 3.01
N ARG A 429 6.76 -9.75 2.15
CA ARG A 429 8.14 -9.79 2.62
C ARG A 429 8.59 -8.40 3.08
N MET A 430 8.21 -7.36 2.34
CA MET A 430 8.41 -5.96 2.69
C MET A 430 7.08 -5.21 2.63
N GLY A 431 6.94 -4.15 3.44
CA GLY A 431 5.76 -3.30 3.41
C GLY A 431 5.80 -2.29 2.25
N VAL A 432 6.42 -1.13 2.49
CA VAL A 432 6.64 -0.10 1.45
C VAL A 432 8.13 0.03 1.15
N SER A 433 8.53 -0.14 -0.11
CA SER A 433 9.88 0.10 -0.61
C SER A 433 10.09 1.54 -1.05
N VAL A 434 11.30 2.02 -0.78
CA VAL A 434 11.83 3.34 -1.17
C VAL A 434 13.27 3.18 -1.66
N GLN A 435 13.55 2.16 -2.47
CA GLN A 435 14.87 1.63 -2.79
C GLN A 435 15.36 1.95 -4.23
N PRO A 436 16.10 3.06 -4.45
CA PRO A 436 16.21 4.24 -3.62
C PRO A 436 15.17 5.31 -4.03
N ILE A 437 14.98 6.32 -3.20
CA ILE A 437 14.46 7.62 -3.64
C ILE A 437 15.65 8.49 -4.07
N GLU A 438 15.50 9.19 -5.19
CA GLU A 438 16.54 10.00 -5.84
C GLU A 438 16.47 11.48 -5.44
N GLY A 439 16.48 11.78 -4.13
CA GLY A 439 16.58 13.15 -3.59
C GLY A 439 15.39 13.60 -2.72
N GLY A 440 14.19 13.11 -3.02
CA GLY A 440 12.97 13.34 -2.24
C GLY A 440 12.30 14.71 -2.43
N PRO A 441 11.28 15.04 -1.62
CA PRO A 441 10.73 14.19 -0.57
C PRO A 441 9.89 13.05 -1.14
N ALA A 442 10.07 11.84 -0.61
CA ALA A 442 9.04 10.80 -0.61
C ALA A 442 8.31 10.83 0.73
N TYR A 443 6.98 10.83 0.69
CA TYR A 443 6.15 10.84 1.91
C TYR A 443 5.50 9.47 2.10
N VAL A 444 5.80 8.80 3.22
CA VAL A 444 5.18 7.52 3.57
C VAL A 444 4.41 7.69 4.87
N LEU A 445 3.07 7.71 4.78
CA LEU A 445 2.21 8.23 5.83
C LEU A 445 1.05 7.30 6.19
N ARG A 446 0.82 7.00 7.47
CA ARG A 446 -0.44 6.34 7.91
C ARG A 446 -0.73 5.00 7.24
N ASN A 447 0.31 4.26 6.85
CA ASN A 447 0.15 2.90 6.37
C ASN A 447 0.03 1.92 7.54
N GLU A 448 -0.76 0.86 7.34
CA GLU A 448 -0.93 -0.26 8.25
C GLU A 448 -0.19 -1.48 7.68
N LEU A 449 0.79 -2.00 8.43
CA LEU A 449 1.77 -2.97 7.93
C LEU A 449 1.80 -4.20 8.84
N VAL A 450 1.19 -5.31 8.42
CA VAL A 450 0.92 -6.44 9.30
C VAL A 450 1.52 -7.73 8.74
N ASN A 451 2.16 -8.51 9.61
CA ASN A 451 2.79 -9.78 9.26
C ASN A 451 3.76 -9.62 8.06
N ILE A 452 4.66 -8.65 8.19
CA ILE A 452 5.73 -8.39 7.23
C ILE A 452 6.92 -9.30 7.56
N ASP A 453 7.54 -9.99 6.61
CA ASP A 453 8.67 -10.90 6.90
C ASP A 453 9.90 -10.12 7.41
N TYR A 454 10.27 -9.08 6.69
CA TYR A 454 11.55 -8.41 6.85
C TYR A 454 11.41 -6.97 7.36
N GLU A 455 11.06 -6.02 6.49
CA GLU A 455 10.97 -4.60 6.87
C GLU A 455 9.62 -4.00 6.50
N PRO A 456 8.89 -3.42 7.48
CA PRO A 456 7.70 -2.63 7.20
C PRO A 456 7.96 -1.51 6.19
N LEU A 457 9.14 -0.88 6.24
CA LEU A 457 9.59 0.10 5.26
C LEU A 457 11.04 -0.22 4.83
N LYS A 458 11.25 -0.53 3.56
CA LYS A 458 12.54 -0.98 3.03
C LYS A 458 13.39 0.22 2.59
N MET A 459 14.19 0.75 3.52
CA MET A 459 15.06 1.92 3.29
C MET A 459 16.42 1.53 2.72
N HIS A 460 16.42 0.90 1.57
CA HIS A 460 17.60 0.27 0.99
C HIS A 460 18.31 1.13 -0.07
N ASN A 461 19.44 0.64 -0.59
CA ASN A 461 20.18 1.23 -1.72
C ASN A 461 20.61 2.70 -1.53
N PHE A 462 21.03 3.07 -0.31
CA PHE A 462 21.52 4.41 -0.04
C PHE A 462 20.46 5.50 -0.32
N THR A 463 19.19 5.16 -0.07
CA THR A 463 18.04 6.03 -0.32
C THR A 463 18.13 7.35 0.46
N THR A 464 17.56 8.40 -0.10
CA THR A 464 17.61 9.74 0.49
C THR A 464 16.34 10.55 0.24
N GLY A 465 16.04 11.46 1.17
CA GLY A 465 14.96 12.43 1.04
C GLY A 465 13.60 11.85 1.43
N LEU A 466 13.48 11.37 2.66
CA LEU A 466 12.29 10.67 3.14
C LEU A 466 11.58 11.45 4.25
N VAL A 467 10.25 11.46 4.21
CA VAL A 467 9.39 11.89 5.30
C VAL A 467 8.46 10.73 5.64
N ILE A 468 8.83 9.98 6.67
CA ILE A 468 8.14 8.79 7.14
C ILE A 468 7.42 9.16 8.43
N ALA A 469 6.10 9.22 8.40
CA ALA A 469 5.36 9.62 9.59
C ALA A 469 4.04 8.90 9.79
N HIS A 470 3.67 8.72 11.06
CA HIS A 470 2.38 8.12 11.41
C HIS A 470 2.16 6.73 10.81
N ASN A 471 3.16 5.89 10.55
CA ASN A 471 2.89 4.51 10.10
C ASN A 471 2.70 3.59 11.31
N SER A 472 1.91 2.52 11.16
CA SER A 472 1.75 1.47 12.18
C SER A 472 2.15 0.12 11.61
N GLY A 473 3.04 -0.60 12.29
CA GLY A 473 3.44 -1.93 11.87
C GLY A 473 3.61 -2.94 13.00
N VAL A 474 3.29 -4.19 12.73
CA VAL A 474 3.51 -5.32 13.64
C VAL A 474 3.99 -6.55 12.87
N LYS A 475 5.09 -7.15 13.33
CA LYS A 475 5.68 -8.33 12.69
C LYS A 475 6.46 -9.23 13.64
N LEU A 476 6.78 -10.44 13.18
CA LEU A 476 7.75 -11.32 13.85
C LEU A 476 9.17 -10.76 13.65
N GLY A 477 10.08 -11.04 14.57
CA GLY A 477 11.43 -10.50 14.59
C GLY A 477 11.51 -9.08 15.12
N PHE A 478 12.44 -8.28 14.57
CA PHE A 478 12.53 -6.87 14.95
C PHE A 478 11.34 -6.07 14.41
N GLY A 479 10.85 -5.09 15.17
CA GLY A 479 9.70 -4.27 14.79
C GLY A 479 9.98 -3.37 13.59
N TYR A 480 11.16 -2.76 13.55
CA TYR A 480 11.68 -2.02 12.40
C TYR A 480 13.21 -2.01 12.37
N GLY A 481 13.84 -1.67 11.23
CA GLY A 481 15.29 -1.65 11.12
C GLY A 481 15.77 -1.15 9.76
N ASP A 482 17.08 -1.21 9.57
CA ASP A 482 17.74 -0.86 8.29
C ASP A 482 18.40 -2.03 7.58
N SER A 483 18.47 -3.19 8.24
CA SER A 483 19.11 -4.40 7.70
C SER A 483 20.52 -4.19 7.15
N GLY A 484 21.24 -3.20 7.66
CA GLY A 484 22.58 -2.84 7.20
C GLY A 484 22.63 -1.96 5.96
N SER A 485 21.47 -1.56 5.42
CA SER A 485 21.36 -0.65 4.30
C SER A 485 21.37 0.81 4.74
N MET A 486 22.18 1.62 4.09
CA MET A 486 22.32 3.04 4.41
C MET A 486 21.10 3.85 3.93
N TRP A 487 20.72 4.85 4.71
CA TRP A 487 19.65 5.82 4.42
C TRP A 487 20.04 7.20 4.93
N ARG A 488 19.54 8.26 4.26
CA ARG A 488 19.97 9.67 4.46
C ARG A 488 18.81 10.65 4.29
N ASN A 489 19.01 11.91 4.70
CA ASN A 489 18.04 13.00 4.64
C ASN A 489 16.61 12.53 4.95
N THR A 490 16.44 11.95 6.14
CA THR A 490 15.20 11.26 6.50
C THR A 490 14.66 11.81 7.82
N ILE A 491 13.38 12.13 7.79
CA ILE A 491 12.57 12.46 8.98
C ILE A 491 11.67 11.25 9.25
N LEU A 492 11.81 10.65 10.43
CA LEU A 492 11.04 9.51 10.89
C LEU A 492 10.37 9.86 12.22
N ARG A 493 9.08 10.24 12.17
CA ARG A 493 8.35 10.78 13.34
C ARG A 493 6.93 10.24 13.48
N ASN A 494 6.46 10.10 14.72
CA ASN A 494 5.10 9.66 15.06
C ASN A 494 4.75 8.26 14.51
N ASN A 495 5.73 7.41 14.18
CA ASN A 495 5.45 6.04 13.74
C ASN A 495 5.26 5.13 14.96
N LEU A 496 4.69 3.95 14.73
CA LEU A 496 4.43 2.95 15.74
C LEU A 496 4.82 1.57 15.20
N PHE A 497 5.81 0.91 15.79
CA PHE A 497 6.27 -0.40 15.33
C PHE A 497 6.44 -1.39 16.48
N LEU A 498 5.97 -2.62 16.26
CA LEU A 498 6.10 -3.73 17.22
C LEU A 498 6.75 -4.97 16.58
N GLY A 499 7.65 -5.58 17.33
CA GLY A 499 8.28 -6.87 17.03
C GLY A 499 8.15 -7.89 18.16
N ASP A 500 8.72 -9.07 18.01
CA ASP A 500 8.94 -10.03 19.11
C ASP A 500 10.42 -10.16 19.52
N ARG A 501 11.30 -9.37 18.87
CA ARG A 501 12.75 -9.28 19.15
C ARG A 501 13.16 -7.86 19.55
N TYR A 502 14.01 -7.18 18.78
CA TYR A 502 14.25 -5.76 19.02
C TYR A 502 13.02 -4.94 18.63
N ALA A 503 12.67 -3.92 19.41
CA ALA A 503 11.67 -2.96 18.99
C ALA A 503 12.14 -2.21 17.72
N PHE A 504 13.42 -1.83 17.66
CA PHE A 504 14.10 -1.53 16.39
C PHE A 504 15.53 -2.08 16.33
N GLU A 505 16.02 -2.36 15.11
CA GLU A 505 17.39 -2.73 14.81
C GLU A 505 18.00 -1.88 13.69
N PHE A 506 18.65 -0.77 14.07
CA PHE A 506 19.49 0.03 13.19
C PHE A 506 20.96 -0.33 13.38
N THR A 507 21.60 -0.74 12.28
CA THR A 507 22.99 -1.22 12.29
C THR A 507 23.94 -0.31 11.53
N THR A 508 23.42 0.56 10.67
CA THR A 508 24.23 1.51 9.92
C THR A 508 24.61 2.72 10.78
N VAL A 509 25.86 3.15 10.67
CA VAL A 509 26.35 4.39 11.25
C VAL A 509 26.23 5.49 10.18
N PRO A 510 25.68 6.68 10.51
CA PRO A 510 25.53 7.76 9.53
C PRO A 510 26.88 8.15 8.89
N ASP A 511 26.89 8.37 7.58
CA ASP A 511 28.07 8.81 6.84
C ASP A 511 27.95 10.24 6.29
N GLU A 512 26.77 10.61 5.79
CA GLU A 512 26.40 11.96 5.35
C GLU A 512 24.88 12.15 5.44
N GLY A 513 24.43 13.40 5.23
CA GLY A 513 23.02 13.75 5.38
C GLY A 513 22.56 13.69 6.83
N PHE A 514 21.32 14.10 7.08
CA PHE A 514 20.74 14.04 8.42
C PHE A 514 19.86 12.79 8.60
N ARG A 515 19.74 12.34 9.85
CA ARG A 515 18.77 11.34 10.29
C ARG A 515 18.03 11.89 11.50
N ASP A 516 16.76 12.22 11.33
CA ASP A 516 15.88 12.74 12.38
C ASP A 516 14.93 11.62 12.81
N LEU A 517 15.33 10.91 13.87
CA LEU A 517 14.58 9.80 14.47
C LEU A 517 14.11 10.20 15.87
N ASP A 518 12.87 10.66 15.97
CA ASP A 518 12.28 11.10 17.24
C ASP A 518 10.75 11.00 17.22
N TYR A 519 10.11 11.03 18.39
CA TYR A 519 8.66 10.92 18.56
C TYR A 519 8.06 9.62 17.97
N ASN A 520 8.74 8.47 18.03
CA ASN A 520 8.13 7.21 17.59
C ASN A 520 7.79 6.29 18.77
N ALA A 521 6.78 5.44 18.55
CA ALA A 521 6.33 4.43 19.49
C ALA A 521 6.96 3.07 19.12
N TRP A 522 7.64 2.46 20.07
CA TRP A 522 8.41 1.24 19.88
C TRP A 522 7.97 0.16 20.86
N GLY A 523 7.62 -1.01 20.36
CA GLY A 523 7.21 -2.14 21.19
C GLY A 523 7.93 -3.43 20.84
N THR A 524 8.08 -4.29 21.85
CA THR A 524 8.49 -5.68 21.63
C THR A 524 7.87 -6.62 22.67
N SER A 525 7.71 -7.89 22.30
CA SER A 525 7.38 -8.98 23.25
C SER A 525 8.61 -9.79 23.72
N GLU A 526 9.82 -9.37 23.34
CA GLU A 526 11.10 -9.95 23.76
C GLU A 526 11.26 -9.97 25.29
N ASP A 527 12.05 -10.92 25.81
CA ASP A 527 12.34 -11.02 27.24
C ASP A 527 12.82 -9.65 27.78
N PRO A 528 12.17 -9.08 28.81
CA PRO A 528 12.63 -7.85 29.44
C PRO A 528 14.07 -7.94 29.97
N GLY A 529 14.65 -9.12 30.18
CA GLY A 529 16.06 -9.29 30.52
C GLY A 529 17.05 -9.06 29.37
N LEU A 530 16.57 -8.90 28.13
CA LEU A 530 17.38 -8.69 26.93
C LEU A 530 17.30 -7.24 26.42
N PRO A 531 18.24 -6.82 25.55
CA PRO A 531 18.20 -5.50 24.96
C PRO A 531 17.04 -5.35 23.97
N TRP A 532 16.28 -4.26 24.06
CA TRP A 532 15.15 -4.00 23.16
C TRP A 532 15.53 -3.17 21.94
N PHE A 533 16.64 -2.45 21.99
CA PHE A 533 17.02 -1.50 20.95
C PHE A 533 18.42 -1.77 20.45
N LYS A 534 18.64 -1.49 19.17
CA LYS A 534 19.98 -1.45 18.60
C LYS A 534 20.11 -0.24 17.68
N TRP A 535 21.03 0.66 17.99
CA TRP A 535 21.31 1.89 17.24
C TRP A 535 22.80 1.96 16.93
N ASP A 536 23.17 2.28 15.68
CA ASP A 536 24.57 2.29 15.22
C ASP A 536 25.30 0.98 15.56
N ASN A 537 24.58 -0.14 15.47
CA ASN A 537 25.04 -1.48 15.83
C ASN A 537 25.41 -1.68 17.31
N VAL A 538 25.08 -0.72 18.19
CA VAL A 538 25.22 -0.80 19.65
C VAL A 538 23.87 -1.17 20.27
N ARG A 539 23.89 -2.09 21.25
CA ARG A 539 22.69 -2.57 21.94
C ARG A 539 22.36 -1.70 23.16
N TYR A 540 21.07 -1.41 23.35
CA TYR A 540 20.54 -0.64 24.46
C TYR A 540 19.36 -1.39 25.07
N ASP A 541 19.28 -1.39 26.40
CA ASP A 541 18.24 -2.15 27.09
C ASP A 541 16.88 -1.48 26.89
N ARG A 542 16.79 -0.17 27.07
CA ARG A 542 15.55 0.61 27.00
C ARG A 542 15.69 1.86 26.16
N ILE A 543 14.55 2.46 25.84
CA ILE A 543 14.48 3.70 25.07
C ILE A 543 15.22 4.85 25.78
N ALA A 544 15.11 4.91 27.11
CA ALA A 544 15.81 5.91 27.93
C ALA A 544 17.34 5.74 27.99
N ASP A 545 17.87 4.61 27.51
CA ASP A 545 19.31 4.34 27.45
C ASP A 545 19.92 4.80 26.11
N LEU A 546 19.09 5.20 25.13
CA LEU A 546 19.56 5.66 23.83
C LEU A 546 20.41 6.95 23.95
N PRO A 547 21.32 7.19 23.00
CA PRO A 547 22.11 8.41 22.97
C PRO A 547 21.23 9.66 22.83
N PRO A 548 21.64 10.82 23.40
CA PRO A 548 20.91 12.07 23.21
C PRO A 548 20.72 12.41 21.72
N GLY A 549 19.52 12.87 21.37
CA GLY A 549 19.12 13.17 19.99
C GLY A 549 18.57 11.96 19.22
N VAL A 550 18.45 10.80 19.85
CA VAL A 550 17.83 9.60 19.28
C VAL A 550 16.64 9.22 20.16
N GLU A 551 15.42 9.42 19.66
CA GLU A 551 14.17 9.15 20.40
C GLU A 551 14.12 9.83 21.77
N ASP A 552 14.59 11.08 21.86
CA ASP A 552 14.49 11.90 23.08
C ASP A 552 13.03 12.04 23.56
N ASN A 553 12.07 11.99 22.62
CA ASN A 553 10.63 12.03 22.84
C ASN A 553 9.93 10.72 22.42
N GLY A 554 10.69 9.65 22.20
CA GLY A 554 10.15 8.35 21.85
C GLY A 554 9.39 7.69 23.01
N VAL A 555 8.47 6.80 22.67
CA VAL A 555 7.60 6.12 23.62
C VAL A 555 7.77 4.60 23.52
N ALA A 556 7.94 3.93 24.65
CA ALA A 556 7.85 2.47 24.70
C ALA A 556 6.39 2.02 24.85
N ILE A 557 5.95 1.06 24.03
CA ILE A 557 4.60 0.49 24.04
C ILE A 557 4.62 -1.04 24.11
N ASP A 558 3.48 -1.64 24.46
CA ASP A 558 3.26 -3.09 24.50
C ASP A 558 2.18 -3.52 23.48
N HIS A 559 2.17 -4.79 23.07
CA HIS A 559 1.14 -5.33 22.16
C HIS A 559 -0.28 -5.14 22.71
N ARG A 560 -0.44 -5.15 24.04
CA ARG A 560 -1.74 -4.94 24.69
C ARG A 560 -2.24 -3.49 24.61
N ASP A 561 -1.38 -2.55 24.24
CA ASP A 561 -1.77 -1.14 24.06
C ASP A 561 -2.56 -0.94 22.75
N LEU A 562 -2.57 -1.95 21.87
CA LEU A 562 -3.34 -1.99 20.63
C LEU A 562 -4.61 -2.85 20.75
N VAL A 563 -5.62 -2.59 19.91
CA VAL A 563 -6.87 -3.36 19.90
C VAL A 563 -6.63 -4.82 19.54
N ASP A 564 -5.96 -5.11 18.43
CA ASP A 564 -5.46 -6.45 18.09
C ASP A 564 -4.19 -6.37 17.24
N ALA A 565 -3.05 -6.68 17.86
CA ALA A 565 -1.75 -6.78 17.23
C ALA A 565 -1.20 -8.23 17.28
N SER A 566 -2.07 -9.23 17.42
CA SER A 566 -1.65 -10.62 17.50
C SER A 566 -1.12 -11.13 16.15
N LEU A 567 -0.02 -11.88 16.19
CA LEU A 567 0.62 -12.50 15.05
C LEU A 567 0.50 -14.03 15.09
N PRO A 568 0.63 -14.72 13.94
CA PRO A 568 0.79 -16.17 13.92
C PRO A 568 2.11 -16.59 14.58
N ALA A 569 2.28 -17.89 14.80
CA ALA A 569 3.54 -18.43 15.33
C ALA A 569 4.66 -18.37 14.28
N ASP A 570 4.32 -18.61 13.01
CA ASP A 570 5.24 -18.57 11.88
C ASP A 570 4.73 -17.61 10.81
N TYR A 571 5.63 -16.87 10.15
CA TYR A 571 5.29 -15.91 9.09
C TYR A 571 4.39 -16.54 8.00
N GLY A 572 4.73 -17.76 7.59
CA GLY A 572 4.05 -18.48 6.52
C GLY A 572 2.62 -18.95 6.86
N ASP A 573 2.20 -18.90 8.11
CA ASP A 573 0.81 -19.19 8.49
C ASP A 573 -0.14 -18.06 8.03
N GLY A 574 0.40 -16.86 7.83
CA GLY A 574 -0.34 -15.69 7.41
C GLY A 574 -1.31 -15.16 8.47
N VAL A 575 -1.86 -13.98 8.18
CA VAL A 575 -3.02 -13.43 8.87
C VAL A 575 -4.14 -13.17 7.85
N PRO A 576 -5.42 -13.38 8.20
CA PRO A 576 -6.50 -12.95 7.32
C PRO A 576 -6.46 -11.42 7.12
N VAL A 577 -6.60 -10.97 5.87
CA VAL A 577 -6.59 -9.54 5.53
C VAL A 577 -7.67 -8.81 6.32
N GLY A 578 -7.28 -7.69 6.94
CA GLY A 578 -8.17 -6.86 7.76
C GLY A 578 -8.66 -7.50 9.07
N SER A 579 -8.07 -8.62 9.50
CA SER A 579 -8.38 -9.22 10.81
C SER A 579 -7.75 -8.51 12.01
N LYS A 580 -6.74 -7.65 11.77
CA LYS A 580 -6.02 -6.91 12.81
C LYS A 580 -6.53 -5.49 12.95
N ASP A 581 -6.27 -4.91 14.11
CA ASP A 581 -6.68 -3.56 14.47
C ASP A 581 -5.58 -2.90 15.30
N LEU A 582 -4.71 -2.15 14.62
CA LEU A 582 -3.58 -1.47 15.26
C LEU A 582 -3.96 -0.11 15.86
N ARG A 583 -5.25 0.17 16.07
CA ARG A 583 -5.66 1.37 16.83
C ARG A 583 -5.25 1.24 18.30
N LEU A 584 -4.89 2.37 18.89
CA LEU A 584 -4.56 2.47 20.30
C LEU A 584 -5.80 2.19 21.17
N ARG A 585 -5.59 1.46 22.27
CA ARG A 585 -6.58 1.35 23.34
C ARG A 585 -6.59 2.61 24.20
N PRO A 586 -7.71 2.91 24.88
CA PRO A 586 -7.76 4.01 25.83
C PRO A 586 -6.65 3.92 26.90
N GLY A 587 -5.88 5.00 27.05
CA GLY A 587 -4.77 5.09 28.01
C GLY A 587 -3.44 4.53 27.52
N ALA A 588 -3.34 4.12 26.24
CA ALA A 588 -2.07 3.74 25.65
C ALA A 588 -1.05 4.91 25.71
N PRO A 589 0.23 4.64 25.99
CA PRO A 589 1.26 5.70 26.10
C PRO A 589 1.49 6.52 24.83
N ALA A 590 1.18 5.95 23.66
CA ALA A 590 1.34 6.57 22.36
C ALA A 590 0.20 7.53 21.96
N ALA A 591 -0.88 7.60 22.77
CA ALA A 591 -1.97 8.54 22.55
C ALA A 591 -1.57 9.96 22.99
N ASP A 592 -1.92 10.97 22.19
CA ASP A 592 -1.58 12.39 22.37
C ASP A 592 -0.06 12.63 22.64
N ALA A 593 0.81 11.77 22.09
CA ALA A 593 2.25 11.77 22.39
C ALA A 593 3.12 12.18 21.21
N GLY A 594 2.57 12.26 20.00
CA GLY A 594 3.29 12.68 18.80
C GLY A 594 3.54 14.19 18.73
N THR A 595 4.28 14.60 17.70
CA THR A 595 4.50 16.01 17.36
C THR A 595 3.64 16.45 16.18
N GLY A 596 3.18 17.71 16.19
CA GLY A 596 2.51 18.27 15.02
C GLY A 596 3.47 18.40 13.82
N LEU A 597 3.02 17.91 12.66
CA LEU A 597 3.71 18.01 11.37
C LEU A 597 2.83 18.82 10.41
N ALA A 598 3.31 20.00 10.01
CA ALA A 598 2.55 20.92 9.18
C ALA A 598 2.08 20.25 7.89
N ASN A 599 0.79 20.43 7.57
CA ASN A 599 0.11 19.84 6.42
C ASN A 599 0.04 18.32 6.38
N LEU A 600 0.73 17.57 7.26
CA LEU A 600 0.63 16.11 7.37
C LEU A 600 -0.47 15.67 8.34
N ASN A 601 -0.84 16.50 9.32
CA ASN A 601 -1.89 16.19 10.30
C ASN A 601 -3.28 16.76 9.94
N ASP A 602 -3.35 17.72 9.02
CA ASP A 602 -4.54 18.55 8.77
C ASP A 602 -5.87 17.80 8.58
N PRO A 603 -5.97 16.71 7.78
CA PRO A 603 -7.26 16.08 7.48
C PRO A 603 -7.69 15.06 8.53
N PHE A 604 -6.88 14.83 9.57
CA PHE A 604 -7.07 13.71 10.51
C PHE A 604 -7.78 14.11 11.81
N GLY A 605 -8.25 15.36 11.92
CA GLY A 605 -9.08 15.80 13.04
C GLY A 605 -8.38 15.74 14.40
N VAL A 606 -7.06 15.90 14.43
CA VAL A 606 -6.21 15.87 15.63
C VAL A 606 -6.73 16.86 16.68
N VAL A 607 -6.91 16.39 17.91
CA VAL A 607 -7.32 17.21 19.06
C VAL A 607 -6.20 17.18 20.10
N GLY A 608 -5.36 18.22 20.12
CA GLY A 608 -4.18 18.26 20.99
C GLY A 608 -2.91 17.90 20.22
N ALA A 609 -2.04 17.10 20.82
CA ALA A 609 -0.93 16.46 20.12
C ALA A 609 -1.46 15.25 19.33
N PRO A 610 -0.92 14.92 18.16
CA PRO A 610 -1.39 13.76 17.41
C PRO A 610 -0.96 12.45 18.07
N ASP A 611 -1.70 11.39 17.82
CA ASP A 611 -1.28 10.05 18.22
C ASP A 611 -0.08 9.56 17.40
N MET A 612 0.80 8.76 18.02
CA MET A 612 1.81 8.00 17.28
C MET A 612 1.16 6.76 16.64
N GLY A 613 1.46 6.52 15.36
CA GLY A 613 0.88 5.48 14.53
C GLY A 613 -0.11 6.01 13.48
N ALA A 614 -0.71 5.08 12.74
CA ALA A 614 -1.56 5.35 11.58
C ALA A 614 -2.91 5.99 11.92
N PHE A 615 -3.39 5.79 13.14
CA PHE A 615 -4.76 6.08 13.53
C PHE A 615 -4.80 7.02 14.71
N GLU A 616 -5.63 8.06 14.61
CA GLU A 616 -6.00 8.86 15.79
C GLU A 616 -7.02 8.08 16.64
N SER A 617 -6.89 8.19 17.95
CA SER A 617 -7.75 7.54 18.92
C SER A 617 -9.20 7.96 18.73
N GLY A 618 -10.10 6.98 18.63
CA GLY A 618 -11.52 7.21 18.37
C GLY A 618 -11.88 7.46 16.90
N ALA A 619 -10.90 7.54 15.99
CA ALA A 619 -11.19 7.57 14.56
C ALA A 619 -11.71 6.20 14.07
N ALA A 620 -12.57 6.24 13.04
CA ALA A 620 -12.93 5.05 12.28
C ALA A 620 -11.71 4.55 11.49
N LEU A 621 -11.67 3.24 11.22
CA LEU A 621 -10.67 2.70 10.30
C LEU A 621 -10.86 3.32 8.90
N PRO A 622 -9.78 3.59 8.16
CA PRO A 622 -9.86 3.95 6.75
C PRO A 622 -10.56 2.86 5.94
N VAL A 623 -11.14 3.26 4.81
CA VAL A 623 -11.60 2.31 3.80
C VAL A 623 -10.39 1.91 2.97
N TYR A 624 -10.01 0.64 3.07
CA TYR A 624 -8.97 0.03 2.23
C TYR A 624 -9.62 -0.78 1.11
N GLY A 625 -8.97 -0.81 -0.05
CA GLY A 625 -9.46 -1.51 -1.22
C GLY A 625 -10.66 -0.82 -1.88
N PRO A 626 -11.34 -1.51 -2.82
CA PRO A 626 -12.36 -0.91 -3.66
C PRO A 626 -13.56 -0.38 -2.88
N ARG A 627 -14.02 0.82 -3.24
CA ARG A 627 -15.06 1.56 -2.50
C ARG A 627 -16.49 1.27 -2.95
N GLY A 628 -16.67 0.60 -4.08
CA GLY A 628 -17.97 0.21 -4.64
C GLY A 628 -18.14 -1.31 -4.67
N ASP A 629 -19.35 -1.76 -5.02
CA ASP A 629 -19.62 -3.17 -5.27
C ASP A 629 -18.77 -3.63 -6.46
N LEU A 630 -17.90 -4.60 -6.20
CA LEU A 630 -17.06 -5.20 -7.23
C LEU A 630 -17.86 -6.24 -8.03
N PRO A 631 -17.45 -6.54 -9.27
CA PRO A 631 -17.96 -7.67 -10.02
C PRO A 631 -17.99 -8.97 -9.22
N ASP A 632 -19.14 -9.65 -9.13
CA ASP A 632 -19.20 -11.00 -8.54
C ASP A 632 -18.26 -11.90 -9.35
N PRO A 633 -17.35 -12.69 -8.72
CA PRO A 633 -16.46 -13.59 -9.45
C PRO A 633 -17.17 -14.46 -10.49
N GLY A 634 -18.48 -14.70 -10.32
CA GLY A 634 -19.24 -15.57 -11.18
C GLY A 634 -18.74 -17.02 -11.05
N PRO A 635 -19.59 -18.02 -11.24
CA PRO A 635 -19.10 -19.38 -11.41
C PRO A 635 -18.26 -19.43 -12.69
N ASP A 636 -17.07 -20.02 -12.58
CA ASP A 636 -16.24 -20.41 -13.73
C ASP A 636 -17.12 -21.12 -14.78
N PRO A 637 -17.18 -20.65 -16.04
CA PRO A 637 -18.11 -21.20 -17.02
C PRO A 637 -17.63 -22.57 -17.50
N ASP A 638 -18.15 -23.63 -16.88
CA ASP A 638 -18.46 -24.84 -17.65
C ASP A 638 -19.66 -24.51 -18.57
N PRO A 639 -19.73 -25.03 -19.81
CA PRO A 639 -20.53 -24.45 -20.87
C PRO A 639 -22.03 -24.66 -20.64
N ASP A 640 -22.74 -23.57 -20.30
CA ASP A 640 -24.12 -23.17 -20.64
C ASP A 640 -25.30 -24.16 -20.32
N PRO A 641 -26.54 -23.67 -20.19
CA PRO A 641 -27.07 -22.83 -19.10
C PRO A 641 -28.34 -23.44 -18.48
N VAL A 642 -28.62 -23.21 -17.19
CA VAL A 642 -30.01 -23.04 -16.69
C VAL A 642 -29.97 -22.14 -15.47
N GLY A 643 -30.64 -20.99 -15.56
CA GLY A 643 -30.78 -20.07 -14.44
C GLY A 643 -31.54 -20.70 -13.28
N ASP A 644 -31.11 -20.41 -12.06
CA ASP A 644 -31.92 -20.61 -10.87
C ASP A 644 -31.49 -19.61 -9.79
N GLU A 645 -32.45 -18.77 -9.42
CA GLU A 645 -32.41 -17.78 -8.35
C GLU A 645 -32.16 -18.48 -6.99
N VAL A 646 -31.18 -18.00 -6.21
CA VAL A 646 -30.89 -18.53 -4.86
C VAL A 646 -32.12 -18.35 -3.96
N ARG A 647 -32.61 -19.44 -3.35
CA ARG A 647 -33.70 -19.39 -2.35
C ARG A 647 -33.26 -19.92 -1.00
N VAL A 648 -33.49 -19.12 0.03
CA VAL A 648 -33.30 -19.47 1.44
C VAL A 648 -34.53 -20.21 1.96
N VAL A 649 -34.34 -21.38 2.57
CA VAL A 649 -35.40 -22.14 3.25
C VAL A 649 -35.03 -22.35 4.72
N THR A 650 -35.88 -21.87 5.63
CA THR A 650 -35.69 -21.99 7.09
C THR A 650 -36.42 -23.23 7.62
N ALA A 651 -35.72 -24.11 8.35
CA ALA A 651 -36.33 -25.22 9.08
C ALA A 651 -36.42 -24.90 10.58
N HIS A 652 -37.57 -25.20 11.20
CA HIS A 652 -37.77 -25.12 12.65
C HIS A 652 -37.59 -26.50 13.28
N PHE A 653 -36.86 -26.59 14.39
CA PHE A 653 -36.52 -27.85 15.05
C PHE A 653 -37.13 -27.94 16.45
N GLU A 654 -37.65 -29.11 16.83
CA GLU A 654 -37.97 -29.42 18.23
C GLU A 654 -36.73 -30.04 18.91
N VAL A 655 -36.26 -29.39 19.99
CA VAL A 655 -35.12 -29.87 20.78
C VAL A 655 -35.63 -30.78 21.90
N SER A 656 -35.18 -32.05 21.92
CA SER A 656 -35.51 -32.98 23.01
C SER A 656 -34.37 -33.07 24.03
N GLY A 657 -34.55 -32.43 25.18
CA GLY A 657 -33.71 -32.59 26.38
C GLY A 657 -34.42 -31.98 27.58
N GLN A 658 -34.50 -32.70 28.71
CA GLN A 658 -35.13 -32.14 29.92
C GLN A 658 -34.19 -31.11 30.56
N LEU A 659 -34.59 -29.84 30.50
CA LEU A 659 -33.99 -28.74 31.26
C LEU A 659 -34.57 -28.73 32.68
N ALA A 660 -33.73 -28.76 33.71
CA ALA A 660 -34.13 -28.40 35.06
C ALA A 660 -33.94 -26.88 35.27
N ALA A 661 -34.74 -26.30 36.18
CA ALA A 661 -34.60 -24.90 36.54
C ALA A 661 -33.20 -24.65 37.17
N GLY A 662 -32.37 -23.83 36.51
CA GLY A 662 -30.99 -23.51 36.94
C GLY A 662 -29.87 -24.01 36.01
N ASP A 663 -30.20 -24.68 34.90
CA ASP A 663 -29.21 -25.26 33.99
C ASP A 663 -28.55 -24.26 33.02
N ILE A 664 -28.96 -22.99 33.00
CA ILE A 664 -28.32 -21.94 32.20
C ILE A 664 -28.01 -20.77 33.14
N ASP A 665 -26.72 -20.59 33.45
CA ASP A 665 -26.20 -19.46 34.21
C ASP A 665 -25.21 -18.67 33.34
N PHE A 666 -25.74 -17.67 32.63
CA PHE A 666 -24.96 -16.77 31.77
C PHE A 666 -23.98 -15.87 32.56
N ALA A 667 -24.19 -15.70 33.87
CA ALA A 667 -23.29 -14.91 34.71
C ALA A 667 -22.01 -15.70 35.08
N ARG A 668 -22.03 -17.03 34.94
CA ARG A 668 -20.90 -17.93 35.24
C ARG A 668 -20.40 -18.74 34.03
N ASP A 669 -20.87 -18.43 32.82
CA ASP A 669 -20.61 -19.21 31.58
C ASP A 669 -20.90 -20.72 31.73
N ARG A 670 -21.94 -21.07 32.49
CA ARG A 670 -22.35 -22.46 32.70
C ARG A 670 -23.63 -22.77 31.93
N VAL A 671 -23.48 -23.57 30.87
CA VAL A 671 -24.57 -24.28 30.19
C VAL A 671 -24.56 -25.75 30.63
N GLY A 672 -25.60 -26.19 31.32
CA GLY A 672 -25.73 -27.55 31.88
C GLY A 672 -25.98 -28.64 30.81
N LEU A 673 -26.37 -28.26 29.59
CA LEU A 673 -26.50 -29.20 28.49
C LEU A 673 -25.15 -29.76 28.08
N ARG A 674 -25.07 -31.10 28.02
CA ARG A 674 -23.89 -31.84 27.54
C ARG A 674 -24.00 -32.25 26.08
N SER A 675 -25.23 -32.47 25.61
CA SER A 675 -25.55 -32.88 24.25
C SER A 675 -26.90 -32.30 23.82
N VAL A 676 -27.05 -32.00 22.52
CA VAL A 676 -28.30 -31.57 21.91
C VAL A 676 -28.53 -32.38 20.64
N THR A 677 -29.70 -32.98 20.54
CA THR A 677 -30.18 -33.64 19.33
C THR A 677 -31.47 -32.99 18.87
N GLY A 678 -31.66 -32.88 17.56
CA GLY A 678 -32.89 -32.36 16.98
C GLY A 678 -33.09 -32.89 15.57
N THR A 679 -34.35 -33.04 15.17
CA THR A 679 -34.75 -33.47 13.83
C THR A 679 -35.84 -32.55 13.29
N GLY A 680 -35.74 -32.15 12.03
CA GLY A 680 -36.73 -31.36 11.32
C GLY A 680 -36.88 -31.86 9.89
N SER A 681 -38.01 -31.58 9.26
CA SER A 681 -38.24 -31.96 7.87
C SER A 681 -39.07 -30.91 7.15
N PHE A 682 -38.78 -30.70 5.87
CA PHE A 682 -39.54 -29.82 4.99
C PHE A 682 -39.62 -30.41 3.57
N THR A 683 -40.47 -29.83 2.74
CA THR A 683 -40.59 -30.21 1.33
C THR A 683 -40.06 -29.08 0.46
N ASP A 684 -39.09 -29.37 -0.41
CA ASP A 684 -38.54 -28.41 -1.36
C ASP A 684 -38.60 -28.98 -2.78
N ARG A 685 -39.16 -28.22 -3.73
CA ARG A 685 -39.43 -28.64 -5.13
C ARG A 685 -40.04 -30.05 -5.25
N GLY A 686 -40.95 -30.41 -4.32
CA GLY A 686 -41.62 -31.71 -4.28
C GLY A 686 -40.76 -32.87 -3.73
N ARG A 687 -39.53 -32.59 -3.28
CA ARG A 687 -38.63 -33.55 -2.62
C ARG A 687 -38.75 -33.41 -1.11
N SER A 688 -38.81 -34.53 -0.40
CA SER A 688 -38.75 -34.53 1.06
C SER A 688 -37.30 -34.33 1.50
N VAL A 689 -37.09 -33.31 2.35
CA VAL A 689 -35.82 -32.99 3.00
C VAL A 689 -35.97 -33.24 4.49
N THR A 690 -35.06 -34.01 5.06
CA THR A 690 -34.96 -34.28 6.51
C THR A 690 -33.61 -33.77 6.98
N VAL A 691 -33.57 -33.07 8.11
CA VAL A 691 -32.34 -32.61 8.74
C VAL A 691 -32.35 -33.11 10.16
N SER A 692 -31.31 -33.82 10.58
CA SER A 692 -31.09 -34.18 11.97
C SER A 692 -29.71 -33.73 12.42
N PHE A 693 -29.58 -33.32 13.68
CA PHE A 693 -28.28 -32.97 14.25
C PHE A 693 -28.09 -33.64 15.60
N ASP A 694 -26.82 -33.89 15.92
CA ASP A 694 -26.36 -34.48 17.17
C ASP A 694 -25.04 -33.79 17.55
N MET A 695 -25.09 -32.97 18.58
CA MET A 695 -23.99 -32.08 18.97
C MET A 695 -23.65 -32.24 20.43
N ASN A 696 -22.36 -32.26 20.73
CA ASN A 696 -21.78 -32.35 22.05
C ASN A 696 -21.01 -31.09 22.39
N ARG A 697 -20.98 -30.73 23.67
CA ARG A 697 -20.24 -29.55 24.14
C ARG A 697 -18.73 -29.81 24.11
N TYR A 698 -17.96 -28.86 23.59
CA TYR A 698 -16.49 -28.90 23.62
C TYR A 698 -15.94 -28.14 24.83
N GLY A 699 -15.46 -28.88 25.83
CA GLY A 699 -14.91 -28.31 27.06
C GLY A 699 -15.94 -27.52 27.88
N SER A 700 -15.48 -26.52 28.63
CA SER A 700 -16.32 -25.64 29.45
C SER A 700 -16.71 -24.33 28.76
N GLY A 701 -16.31 -24.12 27.50
CA GLY A 701 -16.58 -22.91 26.71
C GLY A 701 -17.93 -22.92 25.99
N PRO A 702 -18.19 -21.94 25.10
CA PRO A 702 -19.42 -21.85 24.31
C PRO A 702 -19.40 -22.70 23.02
N LEU A 703 -18.31 -23.40 22.76
CA LEU A 703 -18.12 -24.23 21.56
C LEU A 703 -18.80 -25.59 21.67
N TRP A 704 -19.42 -25.99 20.58
CA TRP A 704 -20.08 -27.28 20.36
C TRP A 704 -19.51 -27.91 19.11
N TYR A 705 -19.40 -29.23 19.12
CA TYR A 705 -18.98 -30.02 17.98
C TYR A 705 -19.99 -31.14 17.76
N GLY A 706 -20.25 -31.49 16.52
CA GLY A 706 -21.21 -32.55 16.24
C GLY A 706 -21.35 -32.84 14.78
N ARG A 707 -22.45 -33.52 14.46
CA ARG A 707 -22.83 -33.84 13.09
C ARG A 707 -24.21 -33.28 12.77
N ILE A 708 -24.38 -32.94 11.51
CA ILE A 708 -25.68 -32.69 10.89
C ILE A 708 -25.85 -33.70 9.75
N ASP A 709 -26.91 -34.50 9.81
CA ASP A 709 -27.32 -35.41 8.76
C ASP A 709 -28.47 -34.74 7.96
N VAL A 710 -28.29 -34.59 6.65
CA VAL A 710 -29.30 -34.02 5.75
C VAL A 710 -29.71 -35.09 4.74
N GLY A 711 -30.96 -35.55 4.82
CA GLY A 711 -31.57 -36.48 3.89
C GLY A 711 -32.41 -35.76 2.83
N VAL A 712 -32.16 -35.96 1.53
CA VAL A 712 -33.04 -35.52 0.44
C VAL A 712 -33.45 -36.73 -0.39
N SER A 713 -34.75 -37.05 -0.41
CA SER A 713 -35.33 -38.09 -1.28
C SER A 713 -34.54 -39.41 -1.31
N GLY A 714 -34.11 -39.90 -0.14
CA GLY A 714 -33.43 -41.19 0.02
C GLY A 714 -31.90 -41.17 -0.04
N ARG A 715 -31.26 -40.01 -0.22
CA ARG A 715 -29.80 -39.83 -0.02
C ARG A 715 -29.54 -38.98 1.21
N THR A 716 -28.55 -39.36 2.01
CA THR A 716 -28.16 -38.64 3.24
C THR A 716 -26.71 -38.18 3.16
N TRP A 717 -26.47 -36.90 3.45
CA TRP A 717 -25.14 -36.32 3.64
C TRP A 717 -24.88 -36.06 5.11
N VAL A 718 -23.65 -36.33 5.56
CA VAL A 718 -23.22 -36.16 6.95
C VAL A 718 -22.16 -35.07 6.98
N LEU A 719 -22.39 -34.02 7.77
CA LEU A 719 -21.50 -32.87 7.89
C LEU A 719 -20.98 -32.76 9.32
N PRO A 720 -19.66 -32.83 9.56
CA PRO A 720 -19.09 -32.45 10.84
C PRO A 720 -19.11 -30.92 10.99
N VAL A 721 -19.61 -30.42 12.10
CA VAL A 721 -19.75 -28.97 12.34
C VAL A 721 -19.20 -28.57 13.70
N TRP A 722 -18.63 -27.37 13.75
CA TRP A 722 -18.28 -26.65 14.96
C TRP A 722 -19.16 -25.41 15.05
N VAL A 723 -19.78 -25.19 16.21
CA VAL A 723 -20.64 -24.03 16.42
C VAL A 723 -20.35 -23.37 17.76
N ALA A 724 -20.23 -22.04 17.77
CA ALA A 724 -20.11 -21.26 18.99
C ALA A 724 -21.48 -20.65 19.36
N LEU A 725 -21.88 -20.79 20.62
CA LEU A 725 -23.05 -20.13 21.16
C LEU A 725 -22.75 -18.63 21.38
N VAL A 726 -23.46 -17.74 20.71
CA VAL A 726 -23.38 -16.28 20.93
C VAL A 726 -24.39 -15.88 22.02
N ARG A 727 -23.96 -15.09 23.02
CA ARG A 727 -24.81 -14.69 24.17
C ARG A 727 -26.05 -13.91 23.72
N PRO A 728 -27.27 -14.28 24.16
CA PRO A 728 -28.46 -13.43 24.00
C PRO A 728 -28.53 -12.34 25.08
N MET A 729 -29.13 -11.20 24.75
CA MET A 729 -29.49 -10.15 25.71
C MET A 729 -30.85 -10.47 26.37
N GLY A 730 -30.89 -11.39 27.36
CA GLY A 730 -32.12 -11.64 28.13
C GLY A 730 -32.20 -12.99 28.86
N ASN A 731 -33.24 -13.16 29.68
CA ASN A 731 -33.55 -14.45 30.35
C ASN A 731 -34.28 -15.37 29.37
N THR A 732 -33.61 -16.41 28.90
CA THR A 732 -34.10 -17.29 27.80
C THR A 732 -34.55 -18.66 28.31
N THR A 733 -35.57 -19.27 27.67
CA THR A 733 -36.06 -20.63 27.97
C THR A 733 -36.09 -21.61 26.78
N ALA A 734 -35.60 -21.22 25.60
CA ALA A 734 -35.52 -22.08 24.41
C ALA A 734 -34.35 -21.71 23.48
N VAL A 735 -33.93 -22.65 22.61
CA VAL A 735 -32.85 -22.51 21.62
C VAL A 735 -33.38 -22.96 20.26
N SER A 736 -33.16 -22.16 19.20
CA SER A 736 -33.50 -22.48 17.82
C SER A 736 -32.24 -22.52 16.94
N LEU A 737 -32.19 -23.47 16.00
CA LEU A 737 -31.11 -23.60 15.02
C LEU A 737 -31.66 -23.26 13.62
N SER A 738 -30.99 -22.39 12.88
CA SER A 738 -31.31 -22.10 11.48
C SER A 738 -30.19 -22.61 10.58
N LEU A 739 -30.52 -23.49 9.63
CA LEU A 739 -29.58 -24.04 8.65
C LEU A 739 -29.94 -23.54 7.26
N PHE A 740 -28.94 -23.06 6.52
CA PHE A 740 -29.09 -22.63 5.12
C PHE A 740 -28.71 -23.78 4.18
N VAL A 741 -29.67 -24.19 3.36
CA VAL A 741 -29.60 -25.42 2.58
C VAL A 741 -29.82 -25.08 1.10
N ASP A 742 -28.74 -24.99 0.28
CA ASP A 742 -28.84 -24.93 -1.19
C ASP A 742 -29.00 -26.32 -1.81
N THR A 743 -30.19 -26.59 -2.35
CA THR A 743 -30.55 -27.86 -3.00
C THR A 743 -30.32 -27.87 -4.52
N SER A 744 -29.80 -26.78 -5.09
CA SER A 744 -29.66 -26.57 -6.55
C SER A 744 -28.40 -27.20 -7.14
N THR A 745 -27.38 -27.47 -6.33
CA THR A 745 -26.09 -28.03 -6.76
C THR A 745 -25.99 -29.53 -6.46
N SER A 746 -25.23 -30.28 -7.29
CA SER A 746 -24.84 -31.68 -7.02
C SER A 746 -23.31 -31.79 -7.02
N PRO A 747 -22.65 -32.04 -5.88
CA PRO A 747 -23.25 -32.11 -4.53
C PRO A 747 -23.74 -30.73 -4.08
N ALA A 748 -24.80 -30.72 -3.27
CA ALA A 748 -25.33 -29.51 -2.66
C ALA A 748 -24.21 -28.77 -1.91
N ARG A 749 -23.95 -27.51 -2.27
CA ARG A 749 -23.02 -26.63 -1.56
C ARG A 749 -23.78 -26.01 -0.38
N TRP A 750 -23.16 -25.90 0.79
CA TRP A 750 -23.85 -25.45 2.00
C TRP A 750 -23.11 -24.27 2.65
N GLY A 751 -23.84 -23.25 3.08
CA GLY A 751 -23.32 -22.03 3.72
C GLY A 751 -23.61 -21.97 5.23
N LEU A 752 -22.88 -21.07 5.91
CA LEU A 752 -22.81 -20.84 7.36
C LEU A 752 -24.12 -21.09 8.15
N ALA A 753 -24.07 -21.95 9.18
CA ALA A 753 -25.18 -22.12 10.13
C ALA A 753 -25.13 -21.03 11.21
N ALA A 754 -26.16 -20.19 11.30
CA ALA A 754 -26.29 -19.20 12.37
C ALA A 754 -27.21 -19.75 13.48
N TRP A 755 -26.74 -19.74 14.72
CA TRP A 755 -27.60 -19.95 15.89
C TRP A 755 -28.27 -18.65 16.24
N GLN A 756 -29.57 -18.56 16.03
CA GLN A 756 -30.35 -17.42 16.48
C GLN A 756 -31.22 -17.86 17.66
N VAL A 757 -30.93 -17.28 18.82
CA VAL A 757 -31.73 -17.49 20.03
C VAL A 757 -32.86 -16.46 20.02
N SER A 758 -34.09 -16.91 19.78
CA SER A 758 -35.28 -16.04 19.76
C SER A 758 -36.25 -16.39 20.88
N ASP A 759 -36.96 -15.38 21.39
CA ASP A 759 -38.14 -15.59 22.22
C ASP A 759 -39.26 -16.27 21.39
N ARG A 760 -40.17 -16.99 22.05
CA ARG A 760 -41.41 -17.43 21.40
C ARG A 760 -42.26 -16.18 21.09
N GLY A 761 -42.19 -15.73 19.85
CA GLY A 761 -43.03 -14.66 19.28
C GLY A 761 -42.80 -14.54 17.79
#